data_AF-A0AAW0WB51-F1
#
_entry.id   AF-A0AAW0WB51-F1
#
_cell.length_a   1.000
_cell.length_b   1.000
_cell.length_c   1.000
_cell.angle_alpha   90.00
_cell.angle_beta   90.00
_cell.angle_gamma   90.00
#
_symmetry.space_group_name_H-M   'P 1'
#
loop_
_entity.id
_entity.type
_entity.pdbx_description
1 polymer ?
#
loop_
_entity_poly.entity_id
_entity_poly.type
_entity_poly.pdbx_seq_one_letter_code
_entity_poly.pdbx_strand_id
1 'polypeptide(L)'
;MVRCVWCWSVVMLVMMKLSLSPAVIFPSPHPEETGNSYWYQLMRREIQEALERPRNTGMAKNIILFLGDGMGVTVSTAGRILKGQKKGVSGEEGYLVWERFPNMALLKTYNLDKQVPDSAGTATAYLTGVKANYGTLGVNGRVNEKDCDASLIPENRLDTILNWAQDAGKDTGVVTTSQVTHATPAALYAKSAFRKWLCDTRMIQDNATHCKDIARQLVEDKPGKNMKVIMGGGRQEMGAPHGGEEIVCDRTDGRNLVKEWKNDKQELGASHFYVTSTRQLRDLDVNNTDYLLGLFAERHTRQEVDRDHGLDGTPSLKEMTLTAINILKKNSQGFFLMVEGALIDKALHNNKPRRALEDLLQMEEAVEAALQEVDLEDTLVVVTADHSHSMTMAGYPPRGNDIFGITTNVYVTDGLPYTTLMFTTGHGYNYTWDGQKVSRPNLTGVDTGHKDYVTLAAVPLMKGEETHGGEDVAVYAAGPMGHLFHRLHEQTYVAHVMAYSACIGPYNNSCCRSRGIIPDAHVQVESNHGEHGGHSHMGHGNEDSHVDRRQKGEDNQAHKRHGHHCTHVRKDHTPTGSTHHREEPEHNNEMEKTPWKADVDFDSQKSTSGVLDHPKILRKYKMVAGASTLSAGHITVVLFTLMALGCRTLQGYNAL
;
A
#
# COMPACT_ATOMS: atom_id res chain seq x y z
N MET A 1 36.31 56.85 -16.05
CA MET A 1 35.31 56.08 -16.83
C MET A 1 35.59 54.58 -16.91
N VAL A 2 36.85 54.11 -17.01
CA VAL A 2 37.17 52.68 -17.17
C VAL A 2 36.85 51.78 -15.95
N ARG A 3 36.76 52.34 -14.72
CA ARG A 3 36.44 51.58 -13.50
C ARG A 3 34.94 51.37 -13.22
N CYS A 4 34.04 52.21 -13.76
CA CYS A 4 32.59 52.04 -13.55
C CYS A 4 31.97 51.03 -14.54
N VAL A 5 32.48 50.95 -15.76
CA VAL A 5 32.01 50.01 -16.78
C VAL A 5 32.34 48.57 -16.39
N TRP A 6 33.50 48.33 -15.76
CA TRP A 6 33.89 47.00 -15.28
C TRP A 6 33.02 46.50 -14.12
N CYS A 7 32.64 47.39 -13.19
CA CYS A 7 31.79 47.04 -12.05
C CYS A 7 30.35 46.70 -12.49
N TRP A 8 29.81 47.43 -13.47
CA TRP A 8 28.47 47.15 -14.01
C TRP A 8 28.42 45.88 -14.86
N SER A 9 29.46 45.58 -15.64
CA SER A 9 29.55 44.33 -16.41
C SER A 9 29.67 43.10 -15.51
N VAL A 10 30.40 43.19 -14.40
CA VAL A 10 30.53 42.10 -13.42
C VAL A 10 29.22 41.92 -12.63
N VAL A 11 28.53 42.99 -12.24
CA VAL A 11 27.22 42.91 -11.57
C VAL A 11 26.14 42.35 -12.50
N MET A 12 26.11 42.71 -13.78
CA MET A 12 25.22 42.11 -14.78
C MET A 12 25.52 40.63 -15.03
N LEU A 13 26.79 40.22 -15.11
CA LEU A 13 27.18 38.81 -15.24
C LEU A 13 26.88 37.99 -13.97
N VAL A 14 26.96 38.60 -12.80
CA VAL A 14 26.61 37.98 -11.52
C VAL A 14 25.09 37.90 -11.35
N MET A 15 24.32 38.91 -11.79
CA MET A 15 22.85 38.90 -11.80
C MET A 15 22.26 37.96 -12.86
N MET A 16 22.91 37.80 -14.03
CA MET A 16 22.53 36.77 -15.02
C MET A 16 22.88 35.35 -14.55
N LYS A 17 23.84 35.18 -13.63
CA LYS A 17 24.16 33.88 -13.01
C LYS A 17 23.35 33.57 -11.74
N LEU A 18 22.67 34.55 -11.14
CA LEU A 18 21.94 34.39 -9.87
C LEU A 18 20.40 34.32 -10.01
N SER A 19 19.84 34.30 -11.24
CA SER A 19 18.38 34.30 -11.43
C SER A 19 17.81 33.16 -12.27
N LEU A 20 18.60 32.15 -12.62
CA LEU A 20 18.11 30.98 -13.35
C LEU A 20 18.83 29.74 -12.80
N SER A 21 18.29 29.12 -11.75
CA SER A 21 18.37 27.66 -11.69
C SER A 21 17.43 27.19 -12.81
N PRO A 22 17.95 26.70 -13.96
CA PRO A 22 17.05 26.14 -14.96
C PRO A 22 16.33 24.99 -14.28
N ALA A 23 15.00 24.98 -14.32
CA ALA A 23 14.26 23.76 -14.05
C ALA A 23 14.94 22.64 -14.87
N VAL A 24 15.28 21.53 -14.22
CA VAL A 24 15.87 20.40 -14.93
C VAL A 24 14.78 19.88 -15.86
N ILE A 25 14.85 20.27 -17.13
CA ILE A 25 13.95 19.80 -18.17
C ILE A 25 14.59 18.55 -18.74
N PHE A 26 13.97 17.40 -18.49
CA PHE A 26 14.38 16.14 -19.08
C PHE A 26 13.95 16.10 -20.56
N PRO A 27 14.72 15.45 -21.45
CA PRO A 27 14.43 15.43 -22.88
C PRO A 27 13.02 14.90 -23.16
N SER A 28 12.21 15.67 -23.89
CA SER A 28 10.85 15.31 -24.26
C SER A 28 10.34 16.16 -25.44
N PRO A 29 9.50 15.62 -26.34
CA PRO A 29 9.26 14.20 -26.61
C PRO A 29 10.41 13.58 -27.44
N HIS A 30 10.55 12.24 -27.42
CA HIS A 30 11.44 11.56 -28.36
C HIS A 30 10.97 11.91 -29.79
N PRO A 31 11.86 12.25 -30.76
CA PRO A 31 11.44 12.76 -32.06
C PRO A 31 10.40 11.88 -32.78
N GLU A 32 10.49 10.56 -32.61
CA GLU A 32 9.53 9.60 -33.19
C GLU A 32 8.12 9.70 -32.62
N GLU A 33 7.95 10.07 -31.34
CA GLU A 33 6.63 10.20 -30.68
C GLU A 33 5.77 11.31 -31.29
N THR A 34 6.39 12.25 -32.02
CA THR A 34 5.65 13.34 -32.70
C THR A 34 4.82 12.84 -33.88
N GLY A 35 5.17 11.67 -34.44
CA GLY A 35 4.49 11.06 -35.58
C GLY A 35 3.47 10.00 -35.17
N ASN A 36 2.39 9.87 -35.93
CA ASN A 36 1.38 8.81 -35.73
C ASN A 36 1.96 7.39 -35.88
N SER A 37 3.01 7.22 -36.69
CA SER A 37 3.65 5.93 -36.96
C SER A 37 4.21 5.27 -35.71
N TYR A 38 4.82 6.05 -34.81
CA TYR A 38 5.34 5.54 -33.54
C TYR A 38 4.22 4.91 -32.71
N TRP A 39 3.14 5.65 -32.49
CA TRP A 39 2.00 5.20 -31.71
C TRP A 39 1.31 4.00 -32.34
N TYR A 40 1.11 3.98 -33.67
CA TYR A 40 0.52 2.84 -34.35
C TYR A 40 1.40 1.59 -34.27
N GLN A 41 2.73 1.72 -34.34
CA GLN A 41 3.63 0.58 -34.19
C GLN A 41 3.67 0.07 -32.75
N LEU A 42 3.71 0.96 -31.76
CA LEU A 42 3.62 0.59 -30.35
C LEU A 42 2.32 -0.18 -30.07
N MET A 43 1.18 0.36 -30.47
CA MET A 43 -0.12 -0.28 -30.25
C MET A 43 -0.26 -1.62 -30.99
N ARG A 44 0.26 -1.74 -32.23
CA ARG A 44 0.27 -3.04 -32.93
C ARG A 44 1.05 -4.10 -32.17
N ARG A 45 2.19 -3.72 -31.59
CA ARG A 45 3.01 -4.62 -30.79
C ARG A 45 2.29 -5.05 -29.52
N GLU A 46 1.74 -4.10 -28.76
CA GLU A 46 1.03 -4.41 -27.51
C GLU A 46 -0.24 -5.23 -27.74
N ILE A 47 -0.99 -4.95 -28.82
CA ILE A 47 -2.14 -5.78 -29.22
C ILE A 47 -1.68 -7.20 -29.58
N GLN A 48 -0.59 -7.34 -30.34
CA GLN A 48 -0.06 -8.65 -30.70
C GLN A 48 0.38 -9.42 -29.45
N GLU A 49 1.12 -8.78 -28.54
CA GLU A 49 1.53 -9.34 -27.25
C GLU A 49 0.30 -9.81 -26.45
N ALA A 50 -0.79 -9.04 -26.43
CA ALA A 50 -2.03 -9.42 -25.74
C ALA A 50 -2.74 -10.62 -26.39
N LEU A 51 -2.76 -10.70 -27.73
CA LEU A 51 -3.41 -11.79 -28.48
C LEU A 51 -2.64 -13.11 -28.40
N GLU A 52 -1.31 -13.06 -28.40
CA GLU A 52 -0.45 -14.24 -28.35
C GLU A 52 -0.23 -14.79 -26.94
N ARG A 53 -0.70 -14.06 -25.94
CA ARG A 53 -0.38 -14.34 -24.55
C ARG A 53 -0.98 -15.67 -24.05
N PRO A 54 -0.15 -16.63 -23.61
CA PRO A 54 -0.66 -17.83 -22.97
C PRO A 54 -1.14 -17.54 -21.54
N ARG A 55 -2.20 -18.25 -21.13
CA ARG A 55 -2.58 -18.32 -19.72
C ARG A 55 -1.78 -19.44 -19.06
N ASN A 56 -0.99 -19.10 -18.05
CA ASN A 56 -0.44 -20.12 -17.15
C ASN A 56 -1.56 -20.59 -16.20
N THR A 57 -2.06 -21.80 -16.43
CA THR A 57 -3.08 -22.47 -15.60
C THR A 57 -2.46 -23.58 -14.74
N GLY A 58 -1.14 -23.55 -14.55
CA GLY A 58 -0.42 -24.46 -13.66
C GLY A 58 -0.69 -24.15 -12.18
N MET A 59 -0.12 -24.99 -11.31
CA MET A 59 -0.14 -24.77 -9.87
C MET A 59 1.09 -23.96 -9.46
N ALA A 60 0.90 -22.91 -8.67
CA ALA A 60 1.98 -22.17 -8.04
C ALA A 60 2.64 -23.04 -6.96
N LYS A 61 3.87 -23.48 -7.24
CA LYS A 61 4.75 -24.07 -6.23
C LYS A 61 5.15 -22.99 -5.23
N ASN A 62 5.51 -21.80 -5.71
CA ASN A 62 5.96 -20.69 -4.88
C ASN A 62 5.03 -19.49 -5.04
N ILE A 63 4.86 -18.72 -3.97
CA ILE A 63 4.14 -17.45 -3.98
C ILE A 63 5.03 -16.38 -3.37
N ILE A 64 5.21 -15.27 -4.08
CA ILE A 64 5.84 -14.06 -3.56
C ILE A 64 4.83 -12.91 -3.63
N LEU A 65 4.49 -12.33 -2.49
CA LEU A 65 3.67 -11.13 -2.38
C LEU A 65 4.56 -9.94 -2.04
N PHE A 66 4.69 -9.00 -2.97
CA PHE A 66 5.26 -7.69 -2.70
C PHE A 66 4.14 -6.70 -2.33
N LEU A 67 4.31 -6.03 -1.20
CA LEU A 67 3.37 -5.07 -0.65
C LEU A 67 4.06 -3.70 -0.50
N GLY A 68 3.66 -2.73 -1.29
CA GLY A 68 4.04 -1.33 -1.07
C GLY A 68 3.03 -0.68 -0.13
N ASP A 69 3.37 -0.50 1.15
CA ASP A 69 2.48 0.12 2.15
C ASP A 69 2.19 1.57 1.71
N GLY A 70 0.91 1.90 1.49
CA GLY A 70 0.50 3.20 0.96
C GLY A 70 0.77 3.44 -0.54
N MET A 71 1.20 2.43 -1.30
CA MET A 71 1.58 2.56 -2.72
C MET A 71 0.36 2.59 -3.67
N GLY A 72 -0.47 3.62 -3.57
CA GLY A 72 -1.57 3.81 -4.52
C GLY A 72 -1.10 4.22 -5.93
N VAL A 73 -2.05 4.33 -6.86
CA VAL A 73 -1.80 4.55 -8.30
C VAL A 73 -1.00 5.85 -8.56
N THR A 74 -1.27 6.91 -7.81
CA THR A 74 -0.53 8.19 -7.90
C THR A 74 0.93 8.01 -7.50
N VAL A 75 1.18 7.24 -6.44
CA VAL A 75 2.54 6.96 -5.92
C VAL A 75 3.32 6.13 -6.94
N SER A 76 2.71 5.07 -7.52
CA SER A 76 3.32 4.29 -8.60
C SER A 76 3.64 5.15 -9.82
N THR A 77 2.71 6.02 -10.24
CA THR A 77 2.92 6.92 -11.38
C THR A 77 4.08 7.88 -11.15
N ALA A 78 4.14 8.52 -9.98
CA ALA A 78 5.23 9.43 -9.64
C ALA A 78 6.57 8.68 -9.54
N GLY A 79 6.57 7.45 -9.00
CA GLY A 79 7.74 6.58 -8.94
C GLY A 79 8.28 6.19 -10.32
N ARG A 80 7.40 5.82 -11.25
CA ARG A 80 7.75 5.54 -12.65
C ARG A 80 8.45 6.74 -13.30
N ILE A 81 7.90 7.93 -13.11
CA ILE A 81 8.49 9.17 -13.63
C ILE A 81 9.87 9.40 -13.00
N LEU A 82 9.98 9.32 -11.68
CA LEU A 82 11.26 9.45 -10.98
C LEU A 82 12.31 8.46 -11.50
N LYS A 83 11.93 7.20 -11.72
CA LYS A 83 12.81 6.16 -12.26
C LYS A 83 13.40 6.57 -13.60
N GLY A 84 12.59 7.11 -14.51
CA GLY A 84 13.08 7.59 -15.80
C GLY A 84 13.94 8.84 -15.68
N GLN A 85 13.55 9.79 -14.82
CA GLN A 85 14.31 11.01 -14.56
C GLN A 85 15.71 10.72 -13.98
N LYS A 86 15.83 9.72 -13.09
CA LYS A 86 17.14 9.24 -12.60
C LYS A 86 18.01 8.63 -13.71
N LYS A 87 17.42 8.24 -14.85
CA LYS A 87 18.12 7.77 -16.06
C LYS A 87 18.33 8.87 -17.10
N GLY A 88 17.96 10.12 -16.80
CA GLY A 88 18.13 11.26 -17.71
C GLY A 88 17.10 11.33 -18.85
N VAL A 89 15.98 10.61 -18.75
CA VAL A 89 14.85 10.69 -19.69
C VAL A 89 13.61 11.28 -18.98
N SER A 90 12.56 11.60 -19.74
CA SER A 90 11.35 12.23 -19.19
C SER A 90 10.64 11.35 -18.14
N GLY A 91 10.57 10.05 -18.41
CA GLY A 91 10.15 9.02 -17.46
C GLY A 91 8.67 8.67 -17.48
N GLU A 92 7.79 9.53 -18.01
CA GLU A 92 6.37 9.24 -18.16
C GLU A 92 6.12 7.99 -19.03
N GLU A 93 6.94 7.78 -20.05
CA GLU A 93 6.93 6.64 -20.98
C GLU A 93 7.52 5.33 -20.41
N GLY A 94 8.12 5.41 -19.23
CA GLY A 94 8.79 4.28 -18.59
C GLY A 94 7.83 3.26 -17.98
N TYR A 95 8.40 2.31 -17.25
CA TYR A 95 7.66 1.33 -16.46
C TYR A 95 8.42 1.05 -15.16
N LEU A 96 7.72 0.92 -14.05
CA LEU A 96 8.14 0.09 -12.93
C LEU A 96 8.08 -1.37 -13.38
N VAL A 97 8.94 -2.23 -12.84
CA VAL A 97 9.08 -3.61 -13.36
C VAL A 97 7.76 -4.38 -13.36
N TRP A 98 6.92 -4.20 -12.34
CA TRP A 98 5.61 -4.86 -12.28
C TRP A 98 4.54 -4.23 -13.17
N GLU A 99 4.72 -3.02 -13.68
CA GLU A 99 3.79 -2.44 -14.67
C GLU A 99 3.88 -3.17 -16.03
N ARG A 100 4.88 -4.05 -16.21
CA ARG A 100 4.99 -5.00 -17.32
C ARG A 100 4.42 -6.39 -16.99
N PHE A 101 3.93 -6.60 -15.77
CA PHE A 101 3.25 -7.85 -15.47
C PHE A 101 2.00 -7.95 -16.33
N PRO A 102 1.69 -9.15 -16.82
CA PRO A 102 0.70 -9.24 -17.86
C PRO A 102 -0.74 -9.22 -17.28
N ASN A 103 -0.90 -9.34 -15.96
CA ASN A 103 -2.21 -9.23 -15.29
C ASN A 103 -2.25 -8.02 -14.37
N MET A 104 -3.37 -7.30 -14.43
CA MET A 104 -3.67 -6.16 -13.58
C MET A 104 -5.14 -6.18 -13.17
N ALA A 105 -5.40 -5.79 -11.93
CA ALA A 105 -6.73 -5.53 -11.39
C ALA A 105 -6.70 -4.31 -10.45
N LEU A 106 -7.88 -3.85 -10.04
CA LEU A 106 -8.06 -2.87 -8.96
C LEU A 106 -8.67 -3.54 -7.73
N LEU A 107 -8.34 -3.06 -6.54
CA LEU A 107 -8.77 -3.60 -5.25
C LEU A 107 -9.46 -2.52 -4.41
N LYS A 108 -10.68 -2.80 -3.95
CA LYS A 108 -11.42 -1.95 -3.00
C LYS A 108 -10.92 -2.13 -1.57
N THR A 109 -10.37 -1.07 -0.97
CA THR A 109 -9.54 -1.15 0.25
C THR A 109 -10.28 -0.91 1.57
N TYR A 110 -11.52 -0.38 1.54
CA TYR A 110 -12.29 -0.06 2.74
C TYR A 110 -12.28 -1.18 3.81
N ASN A 111 -12.19 -0.81 5.09
CA ASN A 111 -12.41 -1.73 6.22
C ASN A 111 -13.90 -1.79 6.56
N LEU A 112 -14.32 -2.75 7.38
CA LEU A 112 -15.75 -2.93 7.69
C LEU A 112 -16.38 -1.69 8.35
N ASP A 113 -15.60 -0.92 9.10
CA ASP A 113 -16.03 0.23 9.89
C ASP A 113 -15.42 1.57 9.41
N LYS A 114 -14.59 1.57 8.36
CA LYS A 114 -13.94 2.78 7.80
C LYS A 114 -13.87 2.74 6.28
N GLN A 115 -14.24 3.86 5.66
CA GLN A 115 -14.10 4.06 4.21
C GLN A 115 -12.62 4.17 3.79
N VAL A 116 -11.85 4.95 4.55
CA VAL A 116 -10.39 5.01 4.44
C VAL A 116 -9.81 4.03 5.46
N PRO A 117 -9.18 2.93 5.02
CA PRO A 117 -8.75 1.87 5.92
C PRO A 117 -7.44 2.20 6.64
N ASP A 118 -7.02 1.31 7.55
CA ASP A 118 -5.63 1.21 7.98
C ASP A 118 -4.94 -0.05 7.46
N SER A 119 -3.61 -0.10 7.64
CA SER A 119 -2.78 -1.26 7.30
C SER A 119 -3.20 -2.56 8.02
N ALA A 120 -3.79 -2.50 9.23
CA ALA A 120 -4.16 -3.73 9.96
C ALA A 120 -5.41 -4.41 9.39
N GLY A 121 -6.48 -3.65 9.19
CA GLY A 121 -7.71 -4.19 8.60
C GLY A 121 -7.51 -4.65 7.16
N THR A 122 -6.70 -3.92 6.38
CA THR A 122 -6.33 -4.28 4.99
C THR A 122 -5.42 -5.52 4.95
N ALA A 123 -4.40 -5.59 5.81
CA ALA A 123 -3.55 -6.79 5.91
C ALA A 123 -4.33 -8.04 6.30
N THR A 124 -5.31 -7.90 7.20
CA THR A 124 -6.23 -9.01 7.46
C THR A 124 -6.99 -9.40 6.20
N ALA A 125 -7.46 -8.45 5.38
CA ALA A 125 -8.15 -8.74 4.12
C ALA A 125 -7.29 -9.52 3.11
N TYR A 126 -6.13 -9.00 2.70
CA TYR A 126 -5.32 -9.62 1.65
C TYR A 126 -4.50 -10.84 2.11
N LEU A 127 -4.42 -11.13 3.42
CA LEU A 127 -3.71 -12.30 3.95
C LEU A 127 -4.64 -13.42 4.47
N THR A 128 -5.89 -13.11 4.82
CA THR A 128 -6.87 -14.13 5.30
C THR A 128 -8.04 -14.33 4.35
N GLY A 129 -8.28 -13.40 3.45
CA GLY A 129 -9.45 -13.40 2.56
C GLY A 129 -10.74 -12.95 3.24
N VAL A 130 -10.66 -12.30 4.41
CA VAL A 130 -11.79 -11.75 5.16
C VAL A 130 -11.50 -10.30 5.57
N LYS A 131 -12.41 -9.37 5.26
CA LYS A 131 -12.28 -7.97 5.73
C LYS A 131 -12.48 -7.90 7.25
N ALA A 132 -11.75 -6.99 7.88
CA ALA A 132 -11.79 -6.77 9.31
C ALA A 132 -12.07 -5.30 9.65
N ASN A 133 -12.21 -5.03 10.95
CA ASN A 133 -12.33 -3.68 11.47
C ASN A 133 -10.95 -3.02 11.52
N TYR A 134 -10.94 -1.69 11.43
CA TYR A 134 -9.78 -0.84 11.58
C TYR A 134 -8.97 -1.22 12.84
N GLY A 135 -7.65 -1.28 12.69
CA GLY A 135 -6.72 -1.49 13.80
C GLY A 135 -6.62 -2.93 14.31
N THR A 136 -7.40 -3.88 13.76
CA THR A 136 -7.41 -5.29 14.18
C THR A 136 -6.56 -6.18 13.26
N LEU A 137 -5.96 -7.25 13.81
CA LEU A 137 -5.04 -8.15 13.09
C LEU A 137 -5.51 -9.60 13.17
N GLY A 138 -5.75 -10.23 12.01
CA GLY A 138 -6.00 -11.66 11.91
C GLY A 138 -7.27 -12.14 12.60
N VAL A 139 -8.22 -11.23 12.85
CA VAL A 139 -9.52 -11.49 13.46
C VAL A 139 -10.64 -10.94 12.55
N ASN A 140 -11.83 -11.52 12.64
CA ASN A 140 -12.97 -11.08 11.84
C ASN A 140 -13.66 -9.82 12.44
N GLY A 141 -14.66 -9.28 11.72
CA GLY A 141 -15.38 -8.07 12.11
C GLY A 141 -16.18 -8.11 13.41
N ARG A 142 -16.20 -9.24 14.14
CA ARG A 142 -16.82 -9.34 15.48
C ARG A 142 -15.91 -8.82 16.59
N VAL A 143 -14.62 -8.58 16.30
CA VAL A 143 -13.67 -8.03 17.26
C VAL A 143 -13.55 -6.52 17.03
N ASN A 144 -13.90 -5.74 18.03
CA ASN A 144 -13.70 -4.29 18.01
C ASN A 144 -12.25 -3.96 18.36
N GLU A 145 -11.79 -2.78 17.95
CA GLU A 145 -10.46 -2.28 18.32
C GLU A 145 -10.30 -2.28 19.84
N LYS A 146 -9.19 -2.85 20.34
CA LYS A 146 -8.86 -3.02 21.78
C LYS A 146 -9.75 -3.98 22.59
N ASP A 147 -10.66 -4.71 21.96
CA ASP A 147 -11.44 -5.75 22.64
C ASP A 147 -10.63 -7.06 22.76
N CYS A 148 -9.77 -7.12 23.78
CA CYS A 148 -8.91 -8.28 24.02
C CYS A 148 -9.73 -9.57 24.16
N ASP A 149 -10.81 -9.56 24.95
CA ASP A 149 -11.62 -10.76 25.22
C ASP A 149 -12.23 -11.31 23.93
N ALA A 150 -12.78 -10.45 23.07
CA ALA A 150 -13.33 -10.88 21.79
C ALA A 150 -12.25 -11.48 20.86
N SER A 151 -10.99 -11.03 20.95
CA SER A 151 -9.88 -11.62 20.18
C SER A 151 -9.42 -12.99 20.69
N LEU A 152 -9.79 -13.37 21.91
CA LEU A 152 -9.50 -14.69 22.48
C LEU A 152 -10.48 -15.77 22.01
N ILE A 153 -11.66 -15.38 21.51
CA ILE A 153 -12.69 -16.28 21.00
C ILE A 153 -12.19 -16.99 19.72
N PRO A 154 -12.10 -18.33 19.68
CA PRO A 154 -11.55 -19.07 18.54
C PRO A 154 -12.25 -18.78 17.21
N GLU A 155 -13.59 -18.65 17.21
CA GLU A 155 -14.40 -18.40 16.02
C GLU A 155 -14.17 -17.01 15.41
N ASN A 156 -13.56 -16.11 16.17
CA ASN A 156 -13.19 -14.78 15.71
C ASN A 156 -11.80 -14.74 15.07
N ARG A 157 -10.98 -15.80 15.26
CA ARG A 157 -9.61 -15.88 14.74
C ARG A 157 -9.61 -16.48 13.34
N LEU A 158 -8.85 -15.87 12.45
CA LEU A 158 -8.81 -16.25 11.05
C LEU A 158 -7.51 -16.96 10.72
N ASP A 159 -7.55 -18.03 9.94
CA ASP A 159 -6.33 -18.57 9.33
C ASP A 159 -5.82 -17.63 8.25
N THR A 160 -4.50 -17.54 8.14
CA THR A 160 -3.82 -16.72 7.14
C THR A 160 -3.26 -17.61 6.02
N ILE A 161 -2.84 -16.99 4.92
CA ILE A 161 -2.07 -17.65 3.87
C ILE A 161 -0.81 -18.36 4.41
N LEU A 162 -0.25 -17.89 5.53
CA LEU A 162 0.87 -18.52 6.22
C LEU A 162 0.46 -19.81 6.94
N ASN A 163 -0.71 -19.85 7.56
CA ASN A 163 -1.29 -21.09 8.09
C ASN A 163 -1.45 -22.10 6.96
N TRP A 164 -2.12 -21.69 5.89
CA TRP A 164 -2.43 -22.55 4.75
C TRP A 164 -1.18 -23.09 4.04
N ALA A 165 -0.15 -22.26 3.88
CA ALA A 165 1.12 -22.68 3.27
C ALA A 165 1.85 -23.72 4.14
N GLN A 166 1.93 -23.48 5.45
CA GLN A 166 2.60 -24.40 6.36
C GLN A 166 1.86 -25.72 6.55
N ASP A 167 0.52 -25.70 6.57
CA ASP A 167 -0.31 -26.91 6.59
C ASP A 167 -0.12 -27.75 5.32
N ALA A 168 0.21 -27.10 4.20
CA ALA A 168 0.59 -27.75 2.95
C ALA A 168 2.07 -28.15 2.87
N GLY A 169 2.84 -27.98 3.96
CA GLY A 169 4.25 -28.35 4.03
C GLY A 169 5.21 -27.39 3.32
N LYS A 170 4.74 -26.20 2.91
CA LYS A 170 5.57 -25.14 2.31
C LYS A 170 6.35 -24.39 3.38
N ASP A 171 7.53 -23.90 3.01
CA ASP A 171 8.27 -22.96 3.85
C ASP A 171 7.66 -21.56 3.76
N THR A 172 7.79 -20.79 4.83
CA THR A 172 7.18 -19.46 4.89
C THR A 172 8.14 -18.42 5.46
N GLY A 173 8.08 -17.20 4.94
CA GLY A 173 8.86 -16.09 5.47
C GLY A 173 8.28 -14.71 5.22
N VAL A 174 8.84 -13.74 5.92
CA VAL A 174 8.51 -12.32 5.82
C VAL A 174 9.77 -11.48 5.78
N VAL A 175 9.77 -10.50 4.89
CA VAL A 175 10.78 -9.44 4.76
C VAL A 175 10.07 -8.10 4.77
N THR A 176 10.52 -7.16 5.58
CA THR A 176 9.94 -5.81 5.62
C THR A 176 10.99 -4.76 5.98
N THR A 177 10.77 -3.52 5.57
CA THR A 177 11.50 -2.35 6.08
C THR A 177 10.90 -1.78 7.37
N SER A 178 9.78 -2.31 7.88
CA SER A 178 9.21 -1.94 9.19
C SER A 178 9.74 -2.81 10.33
N GLN A 179 9.17 -2.62 11.53
CA GLN A 179 9.24 -3.65 12.57
C GLN A 179 8.55 -4.91 12.06
N VAL A 180 9.06 -6.10 12.38
CA VAL A 180 8.41 -7.38 12.06
C VAL A 180 7.08 -7.59 12.83
N THR A 181 6.80 -6.72 13.79
CA THR A 181 5.57 -6.62 14.58
C THR A 181 4.62 -5.52 14.09
N HIS A 182 4.99 -4.74 13.06
CA HIS A 182 4.10 -3.78 12.42
C HIS A 182 2.87 -4.49 11.83
N ALA A 183 1.79 -3.76 11.53
CA ALA A 183 0.50 -4.35 11.16
C ALA A 183 0.58 -5.32 9.96
N THR A 184 1.22 -4.91 8.87
CA THR A 184 1.37 -5.73 7.66
C THR A 184 2.04 -7.09 7.93
N PRO A 185 3.26 -7.17 8.51
CA PRO A 185 3.86 -8.45 8.83
C PRO A 185 3.13 -9.17 9.96
N ALA A 186 2.61 -8.45 10.96
CA ALA A 186 1.90 -9.03 12.08
C ALA A 186 0.62 -9.76 11.67
N ALA A 187 -0.13 -9.25 10.68
CA ALA A 187 -1.35 -9.90 10.20
C ALA A 187 -1.10 -11.30 9.60
N LEU A 188 0.13 -11.66 9.24
CA LEU A 188 0.49 -13.02 8.82
C LEU A 188 0.38 -14.04 9.97
N TYR A 189 0.55 -13.62 11.22
CA TYR A 189 0.67 -14.54 12.36
C TYR A 189 -0.15 -14.16 13.59
N ALA A 190 -0.31 -12.88 13.88
CA ALA A 190 -0.99 -12.41 15.07
C ALA A 190 -2.51 -12.51 14.94
N LYS A 191 -3.16 -12.76 16.08
CA LYS A 191 -4.59 -12.61 16.35
C LYS A 191 -4.70 -11.56 17.46
N SER A 192 -4.96 -10.31 17.10
CA SER A 192 -4.96 -9.19 18.04
C SER A 192 -6.08 -8.21 17.74
N ALA A 193 -6.76 -7.75 18.79
CA ALA A 193 -7.75 -6.68 18.70
C ALA A 193 -7.13 -5.30 18.47
N PHE A 194 -5.80 -5.15 18.63
CA PHE A 194 -5.16 -3.86 18.42
C PHE A 194 -3.73 -3.99 17.90
N ARG A 195 -3.47 -3.36 16.75
CA ARG A 195 -2.15 -3.37 16.08
C ARG A 195 -1.02 -2.75 16.88
N LYS A 196 -1.32 -1.98 17.93
CA LYS A 196 -0.29 -1.33 18.77
C LYS A 196 0.14 -2.15 19.98
N TRP A 197 -0.45 -3.32 20.22
CA TRP A 197 -0.01 -4.25 21.27
C TRP A 197 1.26 -5.01 20.86
N LEU A 198 2.31 -4.26 20.54
CA LEU A 198 3.59 -4.77 20.03
C LEU A 198 4.36 -5.58 21.09
N CYS A 199 4.31 -5.13 22.36
CA CYS A 199 4.84 -5.77 23.56
C CYS A 199 3.94 -5.52 24.77
N ASP A 200 4.31 -6.10 25.91
CA ASP A 200 3.64 -5.98 27.20
C ASP A 200 3.41 -4.52 27.63
N THR A 201 4.38 -3.61 27.50
CA THR A 201 4.18 -2.21 27.93
C THR A 201 3.11 -1.47 27.16
N ARG A 202 2.90 -1.82 25.88
CA ARG A 202 1.78 -1.28 25.10
C ARG A 202 0.44 -1.87 25.50
N MET A 203 0.42 -3.12 25.96
CA MET A 203 -0.79 -3.75 26.48
C MET A 203 -1.18 -3.23 27.86
N ILE A 204 -0.20 -2.89 28.71
CA ILE A 204 -0.44 -2.28 30.03
C ILE A 204 -1.23 -0.97 29.89
N GLN A 205 -0.92 -0.15 28.89
CA GLN A 205 -1.61 1.12 28.63
C GLN A 205 -3.11 0.96 28.37
N ASP A 206 -3.52 -0.20 27.86
CA ASP A 206 -4.91 -0.53 27.52
C ASP A 206 -5.53 -1.59 28.46
N ASN A 207 -4.84 -1.97 29.55
CA ASN A 207 -5.26 -3.04 30.48
C ASN A 207 -5.57 -4.38 29.78
N ALA A 208 -4.73 -4.78 28.83
CA ALA A 208 -4.95 -5.94 27.96
C ALA A 208 -3.94 -7.08 28.16
N THR A 209 -3.18 -7.09 29.26
CA THR A 209 -2.05 -8.03 29.48
C THR A 209 -2.45 -9.50 29.66
N HIS A 210 -3.75 -9.80 29.77
CA HIS A 210 -4.26 -11.18 29.70
C HIS A 210 -4.34 -11.72 28.26
N CYS A 211 -4.32 -10.84 27.26
CA CYS A 211 -3.98 -11.21 25.88
C CYS A 211 -2.46 -11.34 25.71
N LYS A 212 -2.04 -11.98 24.61
CA LYS A 212 -0.64 -12.09 24.24
C LYS A 212 -0.24 -10.97 23.27
N ASP A 213 0.87 -10.30 23.54
CA ASP A 213 1.41 -9.27 22.64
C ASP A 213 1.89 -9.85 21.30
N ILE A 214 1.97 -9.00 20.28
CA ILE A 214 2.30 -9.40 18.91
C ILE A 214 3.70 -10.04 18.83
N ALA A 215 4.72 -9.48 19.49
CA ALA A 215 6.07 -10.04 19.47
C ALA A 215 6.11 -11.47 20.06
N ARG A 216 5.39 -11.71 21.15
CA ARG A 216 5.22 -13.05 21.70
C ARG A 216 4.49 -13.99 20.75
N GLN A 217 3.43 -13.55 20.08
CA GLN A 217 2.72 -14.38 19.10
C GLN A 217 3.63 -14.79 17.93
N LEU A 218 4.58 -13.95 17.52
CA LEU A 218 5.58 -14.30 16.49
C LEU A 218 6.48 -15.47 16.91
N VAL A 219 6.94 -15.49 18.16
CA VAL A 219 7.93 -16.47 18.64
C VAL A 219 7.30 -17.72 19.23
N GLU A 220 6.15 -17.58 19.89
CA GLU A 220 5.54 -18.66 20.68
C GLU A 220 4.46 -19.45 19.91
N ASP A 221 3.73 -18.81 18.99
CA ASP A 221 2.51 -19.36 18.41
C ASP A 221 2.67 -19.69 16.93
N LYS A 222 1.89 -20.65 16.44
CA LYS A 222 1.71 -20.84 15.00
C LYS A 222 0.75 -19.76 14.46
N PRO A 223 0.96 -19.25 13.24
CA PRO A 223 1.98 -19.68 12.28
C PRO A 223 3.37 -19.06 12.48
N GLY A 224 3.51 -18.06 13.36
CA GLY A 224 4.75 -17.27 13.55
C GLY A 224 5.99 -18.09 13.87
N LYS A 225 5.91 -18.96 14.88
CA LYS A 225 7.06 -19.73 15.37
C LYS A 225 7.67 -20.65 14.32
N ASN A 226 6.93 -21.00 13.26
CA ASN A 226 7.38 -21.93 12.23
C ASN A 226 7.94 -21.23 10.97
N MET A 227 7.87 -19.89 10.89
CA MET A 227 8.50 -19.16 9.79
C MET A 227 10.00 -19.44 9.72
N LYS A 228 10.48 -19.73 8.50
CA LYS A 228 11.90 -20.00 8.22
C LYS A 228 12.70 -18.72 8.12
N VAL A 229 12.09 -17.64 7.64
CA VAL A 229 12.78 -16.36 7.45
C VAL A 229 11.92 -15.23 8.00
N ILE A 230 12.49 -14.45 8.92
CA ILE A 230 11.89 -13.23 9.47
C ILE A 230 12.94 -12.14 9.38
N MET A 231 12.73 -11.12 8.54
CA MET A 231 13.68 -10.02 8.38
C MET A 231 13.00 -8.65 8.38
N GLY A 232 13.59 -7.72 9.12
CA GLY A 232 13.19 -6.32 9.19
C GLY A 232 13.84 -5.61 10.36
N GLY A 233 13.12 -4.70 11.00
CA GLY A 233 13.51 -4.12 12.28
C GLY A 233 12.69 -4.65 13.45
N GLY A 234 12.70 -3.94 14.58
CA GLY A 234 11.89 -4.23 15.75
C GLY A 234 12.61 -4.99 16.87
N ARG A 235 13.87 -4.64 17.14
CA ARG A 235 14.61 -5.21 18.28
C ARG A 235 14.01 -4.84 19.63
N GLN A 236 13.41 -3.65 19.76
CA GLN A 236 12.82 -3.17 21.01
C GLN A 236 11.69 -4.10 21.47
N GLU A 237 10.76 -4.44 20.58
CA GLU A 237 9.59 -5.28 20.84
C GLU A 237 9.97 -6.71 21.28
N MET A 238 11.14 -7.17 20.85
CA MET A 238 11.67 -8.50 21.13
C MET A 238 12.48 -8.57 22.44
N GLY A 239 12.66 -7.46 23.15
CA GLY A 239 13.51 -7.38 24.34
C GLY A 239 15.00 -7.61 24.02
N ALA A 240 15.42 -7.32 22.78
CA ALA A 240 16.81 -7.40 22.36
C ALA A 240 17.54 -6.08 22.67
N PRO A 241 18.87 -6.11 22.94
CA PRO A 241 19.63 -4.90 23.23
C PRO A 241 19.43 -3.81 22.16
N HIS A 242 19.19 -2.59 22.63
CA HIS A 242 18.95 -1.42 21.79
C HIS A 242 19.65 -0.19 22.40
N GLY A 243 20.09 0.74 21.56
CA GLY A 243 21.04 1.82 21.83
C GLY A 243 20.44 3.20 22.12
N GLY A 244 19.15 3.27 22.45
CA GLY A 244 18.51 4.49 22.96
C GLY A 244 17.88 5.39 21.90
N GLU A 245 17.41 4.84 20.78
CA GLU A 245 16.46 5.56 19.92
C GLU A 245 15.13 5.83 20.66
N GLU A 246 14.20 6.55 20.03
CA GLU A 246 12.85 6.75 20.55
C GLU A 246 12.24 5.39 20.96
N ILE A 247 11.90 5.27 22.24
CA ILE A 247 11.34 4.05 22.80
C ILE A 247 9.88 3.96 22.36
N VAL A 248 9.58 3.02 21.45
CA VAL A 248 8.19 2.71 21.10
C VAL A 248 7.66 1.53 21.84
N CYS A 249 8.49 0.60 22.27
CA CYS A 249 8.02 -0.56 22.99
C CYS A 249 9.21 -1.20 23.69
N ASP A 250 9.36 -0.90 24.98
CA ASP A 250 10.37 -1.52 25.83
C ASP A 250 9.68 -2.60 26.66
N ARG A 251 10.21 -3.83 26.67
CA ARG A 251 9.57 -4.93 27.40
C ARG A 251 9.87 -4.82 28.89
N THR A 252 8.85 -4.93 29.73
CA THR A 252 8.98 -4.89 31.20
C THR A 252 8.75 -6.24 31.88
N ASP A 253 8.39 -7.26 31.11
CA ASP A 253 8.18 -8.63 31.59
C ASP A 253 9.47 -9.45 31.78
N GLY A 254 10.64 -8.85 31.55
CA GLY A 254 11.95 -9.45 31.74
C GLY A 254 12.36 -10.46 30.67
N ARG A 255 11.64 -10.52 29.54
CA ARG A 255 11.85 -11.53 28.50
C ARG A 255 12.72 -11.02 27.36
N ASN A 256 13.49 -11.95 26.78
CA ASN A 256 14.25 -11.72 25.55
C ASN A 256 13.80 -12.75 24.51
N LEU A 257 12.89 -12.33 23.64
CA LEU A 257 12.24 -13.21 22.68
C LEU A 257 13.19 -13.66 21.57
N VAL A 258 14.27 -12.92 21.29
CA VAL A 258 15.34 -13.39 20.39
C VAL A 258 16.03 -14.63 20.97
N LYS A 259 16.37 -14.60 22.26
CA LYS A 259 16.98 -15.74 22.95
C LYS A 259 16.03 -16.94 22.98
N GLU A 260 14.75 -16.70 23.28
CA GLU A 260 13.74 -17.76 23.28
C GLU A 260 13.53 -18.37 21.90
N TRP A 261 13.50 -17.56 20.83
CA TRP A 261 13.47 -18.05 19.46
C TRP A 261 14.67 -18.94 19.14
N LYS A 262 15.88 -18.52 19.52
CA LYS A 262 17.11 -19.33 19.31
C LYS A 262 17.04 -20.67 20.07
N ASN A 263 16.57 -20.64 21.31
CA ASN A 263 16.40 -21.85 22.10
C ASN A 263 15.40 -22.83 21.45
N ASP A 264 14.24 -22.33 20.98
CA ASP A 264 13.26 -23.15 20.26
C ASP A 264 13.88 -23.80 19.01
N LYS A 265 14.69 -23.07 18.22
CA LYS A 265 15.35 -23.65 17.03
C LYS A 265 16.44 -24.64 17.39
N GLN A 266 17.16 -24.40 18.48
CA GLN A 266 18.15 -25.33 19.00
C GLN A 266 17.50 -26.63 19.49
N GLU A 267 16.36 -26.56 20.18
CA GLU A 267 15.59 -27.74 20.62
C GLU A 267 15.06 -28.56 19.45
N LEU A 268 14.74 -27.91 18.33
CA LEU A 268 14.38 -28.58 17.06
C LEU A 268 15.58 -29.22 16.33
N GLY A 269 16.81 -28.98 16.80
CA GLY A 269 18.03 -29.42 16.11
C GLY A 269 18.25 -28.75 14.75
N ALA A 270 17.63 -27.58 14.52
CA ALA A 270 17.69 -26.88 13.26
C ALA A 270 18.83 -25.84 13.24
N SER A 271 19.47 -25.69 12.08
CA SER A 271 20.49 -24.66 11.89
C SER A 271 19.83 -23.28 11.84
N HIS A 272 20.22 -22.38 12.74
CA HIS A 272 19.54 -21.10 12.89
C HIS A 272 20.50 -19.94 13.17
N PHE A 273 20.20 -18.77 12.60
CA PHE A 273 21.03 -17.58 12.73
C PHE A 273 20.21 -16.35 13.12
N TYR A 274 20.78 -15.54 13.98
CA TYR A 274 20.29 -14.20 14.32
C TYR A 274 21.29 -13.18 13.81
N VAL A 275 20.86 -12.30 12.91
CA VAL A 275 21.71 -11.29 12.25
C VAL A 275 21.16 -9.88 12.43
N THR A 276 22.05 -8.89 12.50
CA THR A 276 21.69 -7.49 12.78
C THR A 276 22.37 -6.48 11.88
N SER A 277 23.18 -6.90 10.89
CA SER A 277 23.84 -5.99 9.94
C SER A 277 23.98 -6.57 8.54
N THR A 278 24.30 -5.70 7.57
CA THR A 278 24.60 -6.09 6.19
C THR A 278 25.70 -7.15 6.11
N ARG A 279 26.78 -7.00 6.88
CA ARG A 279 27.90 -7.94 6.93
C ARG A 279 27.43 -9.33 7.34
N GLN A 280 26.72 -9.42 8.47
CA GLN A 280 26.26 -10.70 9.00
C GLN A 280 25.28 -11.39 8.04
N LEU A 281 24.43 -10.62 7.33
CA LEU A 281 23.55 -11.18 6.31
C LEU A 281 24.33 -11.71 5.10
N ARG A 282 25.37 -11.00 4.63
CA ARG A 282 26.19 -11.40 3.48
C ARG A 282 27.13 -12.57 3.78
N ASP A 283 27.61 -12.66 5.01
CA ASP A 283 28.50 -13.74 5.46
C ASP A 283 27.74 -15.05 5.77
N LEU A 284 26.41 -15.03 5.71
CA LEU A 284 25.55 -16.18 6.02
C LEU A 284 25.69 -17.28 4.96
N ASP A 285 25.94 -18.51 5.40
CA ASP A 285 25.80 -19.69 4.53
C ASP A 285 24.32 -20.07 4.38
N VAL A 286 23.73 -19.55 3.31
CA VAL A 286 22.31 -19.70 2.99
C VAL A 286 21.91 -21.18 2.79
N ASN A 287 22.83 -21.99 2.27
CA ASN A 287 22.57 -23.41 2.01
C ASN A 287 22.41 -24.20 3.32
N ASN A 288 23.18 -23.84 4.35
CA ASN A 288 23.17 -24.49 5.65
C ASN A 288 22.34 -23.76 6.71
N THR A 289 21.45 -22.84 6.32
CA THR A 289 20.55 -22.11 7.24
C THR A 289 19.12 -22.63 7.13
N ASP A 290 18.55 -23.20 8.19
CA ASP A 290 17.14 -23.62 8.21
C ASP A 290 16.21 -22.50 8.69
N TYR A 291 16.67 -21.69 9.65
CA TYR A 291 15.93 -20.58 10.23
C TYR A 291 16.77 -19.30 10.31
N LEU A 292 16.21 -18.17 9.89
CA LEU A 292 16.86 -16.87 9.93
C LEU A 292 15.96 -15.84 10.60
N LEU A 293 16.49 -15.17 11.62
CA LEU A 293 15.92 -13.97 12.23
C LEU A 293 16.88 -12.79 12.00
N GLY A 294 16.52 -11.86 11.13
CA GLY A 294 17.28 -10.65 10.85
C GLY A 294 16.60 -9.41 11.41
N LEU A 295 17.13 -8.82 12.48
CA LEU A 295 16.59 -7.59 13.08
C LEU A 295 17.61 -6.46 12.98
N PHE A 296 17.50 -5.66 11.92
CA PHE A 296 18.52 -4.70 11.50
C PHE A 296 18.36 -3.32 12.16
N ALA A 297 17.21 -3.01 12.75
CA ALA A 297 16.95 -1.76 13.43
C ALA A 297 16.20 -1.94 14.77
N GLU A 298 16.26 -0.92 15.63
CA GLU A 298 15.52 -0.90 16.90
C GLU A 298 14.02 -0.88 16.67
N ARG A 299 13.58 -0.06 15.72
CA ARG A 299 12.20 0.06 15.25
C ARG A 299 12.10 -0.27 13.77
N HIS A 300 11.58 0.63 12.92
CA HIS A 300 11.66 0.50 11.48
C HIS A 300 13.12 0.59 11.02
N THR A 301 13.44 0.02 9.86
CA THR A 301 14.72 0.34 9.21
C THR A 301 14.76 1.81 8.81
N ARG A 302 15.94 2.30 8.43
CA ARG A 302 16.06 3.66 7.88
C ARG A 302 15.56 3.69 6.43
N GLN A 303 14.95 4.82 6.06
CA GLN A 303 14.54 5.11 4.67
C GLN A 303 15.75 5.07 3.75
N GLU A 304 15.57 4.70 2.49
CA GLU A 304 16.65 4.46 1.54
C GLU A 304 17.60 5.66 1.44
N VAL A 305 17.08 6.89 1.45
CA VAL A 305 17.89 8.12 1.38
C VAL A 305 18.78 8.38 2.60
N ASP A 306 18.52 7.70 3.73
CA ASP A 306 19.26 7.82 4.99
C ASP A 306 19.88 6.49 5.42
N ARG A 307 19.77 5.44 4.61
CA ARG A 307 20.25 4.11 4.97
C ARG A 307 21.78 4.11 5.00
N ASP A 308 22.34 3.49 6.03
CA ASP A 308 23.77 3.17 6.02
C ASP A 308 23.99 1.96 5.09
N HIS A 309 24.58 2.22 3.92
CA HIS A 309 24.92 1.23 2.91
C HIS A 309 26.20 0.43 3.25
N GLY A 310 26.87 0.76 4.35
CA GLY A 310 28.05 0.09 4.84
C GLY A 310 27.79 -1.33 5.34
N LEU A 311 28.88 -2.06 5.58
CA LEU A 311 28.84 -3.44 6.09
C LEU A 311 28.22 -3.52 7.50
N ASP A 312 28.37 -2.49 8.31
CA ASP A 312 27.84 -2.46 9.67
C ASP A 312 26.45 -1.78 9.74
N GLY A 313 25.94 -1.36 8.58
CA GLY A 313 24.62 -0.75 8.39
C GLY A 313 23.49 -1.76 8.17
N THR A 314 22.47 -1.35 7.42
CA THR A 314 21.26 -2.13 7.15
C THR A 314 21.24 -2.64 5.71
N PRO A 315 20.99 -3.95 5.49
CA PRO A 315 20.87 -4.49 4.13
C PRO A 315 19.68 -3.87 3.40
N SER A 316 19.81 -3.74 2.07
CA SER A 316 18.71 -3.29 1.22
C SER A 316 17.55 -4.29 1.22
N LEU A 317 16.34 -3.82 0.87
CA LEU A 317 15.17 -4.69 0.67
C LEU A 317 15.45 -5.79 -0.37
N LYS A 318 16.24 -5.46 -1.41
CA LYS A 318 16.75 -6.42 -2.39
C LYS A 318 17.60 -7.53 -1.76
N GLU A 319 18.59 -7.18 -0.95
CA GLU A 319 19.46 -8.17 -0.30
C GLU A 319 18.68 -9.08 0.66
N MET A 320 17.77 -8.50 1.45
CA MET A 320 16.88 -9.29 2.31
C MET A 320 15.99 -10.23 1.48
N THR A 321 15.40 -9.75 0.39
CA THR A 321 14.54 -10.56 -0.49
C THR A 321 15.30 -11.74 -1.09
N LEU A 322 16.48 -11.50 -1.65
CA LEU A 322 17.32 -12.55 -2.26
C LEU A 322 17.74 -13.59 -1.24
N THR A 323 18.16 -13.18 -0.04
CA THR A 323 18.50 -14.12 1.04
C THR A 323 17.28 -14.96 1.44
N ALA A 324 16.10 -14.33 1.58
CA ALA A 324 14.88 -15.05 1.91
C ALA A 324 14.53 -16.11 0.86
N ILE A 325 14.52 -15.74 -0.42
CA ILE A 325 14.25 -16.66 -1.54
C ILE A 325 15.25 -17.83 -1.52
N ASN A 326 16.54 -17.55 -1.32
CA ASN A 326 17.58 -18.58 -1.33
C ASN A 326 17.48 -19.57 -0.17
N ILE A 327 16.97 -19.16 1.00
CA ILE A 327 16.66 -20.08 2.10
C ILE A 327 15.40 -20.89 1.78
N LEU A 328 14.33 -20.21 1.38
CA LEU A 328 13.00 -20.82 1.22
C LEU A 328 12.91 -21.77 0.02
N LYS A 329 13.64 -21.50 -1.06
CA LYS A 329 13.60 -22.31 -2.30
C LYS A 329 14.17 -23.72 -2.12
N LYS A 330 14.82 -24.01 -0.99
CA LYS A 330 15.31 -25.35 -0.64
C LYS A 330 14.17 -26.34 -0.40
N ASN A 331 12.99 -25.88 0.00
CA ASN A 331 11.85 -26.77 0.22
C ASN A 331 11.21 -27.20 -1.12
N SER A 332 11.23 -28.51 -1.38
CA SER A 332 10.63 -29.10 -2.60
C SER A 332 9.11 -28.91 -2.71
N GLN A 333 8.40 -28.67 -1.60
CA GLN A 333 6.97 -28.32 -1.62
C GLN A 333 6.72 -26.86 -2.01
N GLY A 334 7.77 -26.04 -2.08
CA GLY A 334 7.73 -24.62 -2.38
C GLY A 334 7.57 -23.74 -1.15
N PHE A 335 7.29 -22.46 -1.37
CA PHE A 335 7.24 -21.47 -0.30
C PHE A 335 6.21 -20.36 -0.50
N PHE A 336 5.86 -19.69 0.60
CA PHE A 336 5.23 -18.37 0.58
C PHE A 336 6.17 -17.33 1.18
N LEU A 337 6.37 -16.21 0.50
CA LEU A 337 7.16 -15.08 0.97
C LEU A 337 6.36 -13.79 0.82
N MET A 338 6.27 -13.00 1.90
CA MET A 338 5.83 -11.61 1.81
C MET A 338 7.04 -10.67 1.91
N VAL A 339 7.12 -9.69 1.02
CA VAL A 339 8.12 -8.63 1.00
C VAL A 339 7.42 -7.28 1.05
N GLU A 340 7.74 -6.44 2.04
CA GLU A 340 7.06 -5.17 2.26
C GLU A 340 8.00 -3.97 2.14
N GLY A 341 7.64 -3.03 1.27
CA GLY A 341 8.22 -1.68 1.20
C GLY A 341 7.47 -0.73 2.15
N ALA A 342 7.62 -0.93 3.45
CA ALA A 342 6.80 -0.27 4.47
C ALA A 342 7.07 1.23 4.66
N LEU A 343 8.26 1.70 4.25
CA LEU A 343 8.69 3.08 4.48
C LEU A 343 8.13 4.08 3.47
N ILE A 344 7.48 3.60 2.41
CA ILE A 344 6.69 4.40 1.46
C ILE A 344 5.59 5.14 2.24
N ASP A 345 4.73 4.42 2.96
CA ASP A 345 3.70 4.96 3.85
C ASP A 345 4.27 5.93 4.90
N LYS A 346 5.36 5.54 5.59
CA LYS A 346 5.97 6.40 6.62
C LYS A 346 6.46 7.73 6.06
N ALA A 347 6.96 7.75 4.83
CA ALA A 347 7.34 8.99 4.16
C ALA A 347 6.12 9.84 3.78
N LEU A 348 5.05 9.20 3.29
CA LEU A 348 3.84 9.87 2.82
C LEU A 348 3.06 10.50 3.98
N HIS A 349 2.96 9.82 5.13
CA HIS A 349 2.46 10.38 6.38
C HIS A 349 3.17 11.68 6.79
N ASN A 350 4.45 11.84 6.43
CA ASN A 350 5.24 13.05 6.71
C ASN A 350 5.16 14.11 5.60
N ASN A 351 4.32 13.91 4.57
CA ASN A 351 4.28 14.70 3.33
C ASN A 351 5.65 14.84 2.64
N LYS A 352 6.49 13.79 2.69
CA LYS A 352 7.83 13.78 2.08
C LYS A 352 7.89 12.83 0.87
N PRO A 353 7.33 13.22 -0.28
CA PRO A 353 7.24 12.33 -1.44
C PRO A 353 8.61 11.92 -1.98
N ARG A 354 9.66 12.76 -1.86
CA ARG A 354 11.02 12.36 -2.27
C ARG A 354 11.50 11.10 -1.56
N ARG A 355 11.26 11.00 -0.24
CA ARG A 355 11.59 9.81 0.54
C ARG A 355 10.73 8.61 0.13
N ALA A 356 9.42 8.83 -0.02
CA ALA A 356 8.47 7.79 -0.40
C ALA A 356 8.83 7.13 -1.73
N LEU A 357 9.18 7.96 -2.73
CA LEU A 357 9.50 7.46 -4.06
C LEU A 357 10.86 6.77 -4.11
N GLU A 358 11.84 7.15 -3.28
CA GLU A 358 13.11 6.43 -3.19
C GLU A 358 12.94 5.05 -2.50
N ASP A 359 12.11 4.97 -1.46
CA ASP A 359 11.72 3.68 -0.85
C ASP A 359 10.91 2.81 -1.83
N LEU A 360 10.08 3.40 -2.67
CA LEU A 360 9.38 2.70 -3.75
C LEU A 360 10.36 2.11 -4.78
N LEU A 361 11.38 2.86 -5.19
CA LEU A 361 12.41 2.35 -6.10
C LEU A 361 13.25 1.25 -5.45
N GLN A 362 13.46 1.29 -4.13
CA GLN A 362 14.08 0.18 -3.41
C GLN A 362 13.23 -1.11 -3.49
N MET A 363 11.90 -1.00 -3.39
CA MET A 363 11.00 -2.14 -3.61
C MET A 363 11.03 -2.62 -5.07
N GLU A 364 11.12 -1.70 -6.02
CA GLU A 364 11.28 -2.03 -7.44
C GLU A 364 12.53 -2.85 -7.73
N GLU A 365 13.68 -2.49 -7.16
CA GLU A 365 14.90 -3.29 -7.25
C GLU A 365 14.75 -4.69 -6.62
N ALA A 366 13.94 -4.82 -5.56
CA ALA A 366 13.67 -6.11 -4.92
C ALA A 366 12.75 -7.00 -5.78
N VAL A 367 11.73 -6.42 -6.43
CA VAL A 367 10.88 -7.14 -7.38
C VAL A 367 11.69 -7.60 -8.58
N GLU A 368 12.51 -6.72 -9.16
CA GLU A 368 13.38 -7.07 -10.29
C GLU A 368 14.33 -8.22 -9.94
N ALA A 369 14.96 -8.15 -8.77
CA ALA A 369 15.88 -9.18 -8.31
C ALA A 369 15.17 -10.53 -8.06
N ALA A 370 13.98 -10.52 -7.49
CA ALA A 370 13.22 -11.75 -7.27
C ALA A 370 12.82 -12.43 -8.59
N LEU A 371 12.41 -11.66 -9.59
CA LEU A 371 12.07 -12.18 -10.92
C LEU A 371 13.26 -12.84 -11.64
N GLN A 372 14.49 -12.44 -11.30
CA GLN A 372 15.71 -13.07 -11.81
C GLN A 372 16.05 -14.38 -11.09
N GLU A 373 15.50 -14.61 -9.90
CA GLU A 373 15.81 -15.77 -9.05
C GLU A 373 14.75 -16.88 -9.07
N VAL A 374 13.57 -16.62 -9.61
CA VAL A 374 12.44 -17.57 -9.63
C VAL A 374 11.98 -17.89 -11.04
N ASP A 375 11.40 -19.07 -11.21
CA ASP A 375 10.78 -19.49 -12.46
C ASP A 375 9.29 -19.10 -12.45
N LEU A 376 8.87 -18.25 -13.39
CA LEU A 376 7.47 -17.83 -13.52
C LEU A 376 6.56 -18.95 -14.05
N GLU A 377 7.09 -20.09 -14.47
CA GLU A 377 6.27 -21.27 -14.78
C GLU A 377 5.68 -21.90 -13.51
N ASP A 378 6.36 -21.81 -12.36
CA ASP A 378 5.92 -22.39 -11.09
C ASP A 378 5.78 -21.39 -9.92
N THR A 379 6.13 -20.13 -10.14
CA THR A 379 6.10 -19.08 -9.11
C THR A 379 5.11 -17.98 -9.45
N LEU A 380 4.12 -17.79 -8.58
CA LEU A 380 3.21 -16.65 -8.65
C LEU A 380 3.85 -15.46 -7.92
N VAL A 381 4.08 -14.38 -8.65
CA VAL A 381 4.53 -13.09 -8.09
C VAL A 381 3.39 -12.10 -8.17
N VAL A 382 3.01 -11.54 -7.02
CA VAL A 382 1.96 -10.52 -6.88
C VAL A 382 2.58 -9.25 -6.34
N VAL A 383 2.26 -8.10 -6.93
CA VAL A 383 2.62 -6.77 -6.42
C VAL A 383 1.35 -5.96 -6.19
N THR A 384 1.15 -5.43 -4.99
CA THR A 384 -0.02 -4.62 -4.65
C THR A 384 0.32 -3.60 -3.56
N ALA A 385 -0.65 -2.76 -3.23
CA ALA A 385 -0.67 -1.99 -1.99
C ALA A 385 -1.81 -2.47 -1.07
N ASP A 386 -1.72 -2.05 0.19
CA ASP A 386 -2.76 -2.21 1.21
C ASP A 386 -3.79 -1.07 1.16
N HIS A 387 -3.32 0.16 0.94
CA HIS A 387 -4.12 1.37 0.70
C HIS A 387 -3.33 2.41 -0.10
N SER A 388 -3.94 3.57 -0.33
CA SER A 388 -3.27 4.72 -0.96
C SER A 388 -2.91 5.78 0.10
N HIS A 389 -2.53 6.98 -0.36
CA HIS A 389 -2.41 8.21 0.43
C HIS A 389 -3.17 9.35 -0.25
N SER A 390 -3.41 10.43 0.50
CA SER A 390 -4.04 11.65 -0.01
C SER A 390 -3.11 12.50 -0.90
N MET A 391 -2.09 11.88 -1.49
CA MET A 391 -1.17 12.48 -2.45
C MET A 391 -1.82 12.56 -3.83
N THR A 392 -1.68 13.71 -4.47
CA THR A 392 -2.19 13.99 -5.80
C THR A 392 -1.06 14.45 -6.71
N MET A 393 -1.20 14.21 -8.01
CA MET A 393 -0.35 14.77 -9.06
C MET A 393 -1.13 15.87 -9.79
N ALA A 394 -0.91 17.11 -9.37
CA ALA A 394 -1.61 18.31 -9.82
C ALA A 394 -0.96 18.90 -11.09
N GLY A 395 -1.75 19.61 -11.90
CA GLY A 395 -1.36 19.99 -13.25
C GLY A 395 -1.71 21.39 -13.71
N TYR A 396 -1.01 21.92 -14.72
CA TYR A 396 -0.46 21.17 -15.87
C TYR A 396 1.06 21.35 -16.13
N PRO A 397 1.99 20.60 -15.50
CA PRO A 397 3.43 20.66 -15.84
C PRO A 397 3.70 20.11 -17.26
N PRO A 398 4.76 20.58 -17.94
CA PRO A 398 5.18 19.99 -19.21
C PRO A 398 5.77 18.58 -19.01
N ARG A 399 5.75 17.75 -20.06
CA ARG A 399 6.39 16.43 -20.05
C ARG A 399 7.90 16.56 -19.82
N GLY A 400 8.46 15.71 -18.96
CA GLY A 400 9.86 15.79 -18.52
C GLY A 400 10.11 16.88 -17.48
N ASN A 401 9.06 17.46 -16.88
CA ASN A 401 9.22 18.28 -15.68
C ASN A 401 9.63 17.40 -14.50
N ASP A 402 10.60 17.85 -13.69
CA ASP A 402 10.95 17.17 -12.43
C ASP A 402 9.68 16.85 -11.64
N ILE A 403 9.50 15.59 -11.23
CA ILE A 403 8.30 15.13 -10.54
C ILE A 403 8.08 15.87 -9.20
N PHE A 404 9.15 16.37 -8.58
CA PHE A 404 9.09 17.22 -7.38
C PHE A 404 9.03 18.71 -7.71
N GLY A 405 9.14 19.06 -8.98
CA GLY A 405 9.24 20.42 -9.48
C GLY A 405 7.94 21.22 -9.33
N ILE A 406 8.11 22.54 -9.41
CA ILE A 406 7.01 23.51 -9.40
C ILE A 406 6.39 23.67 -10.78
N THR A 407 5.10 23.96 -10.78
CA THR A 407 4.34 24.41 -11.95
C THR A 407 3.98 25.88 -11.77
N THR A 408 4.25 26.67 -12.81
CA THR A 408 3.98 28.10 -12.88
C THR A 408 2.73 28.30 -13.73
N ASN A 409 1.57 28.20 -13.09
CA ASN A 409 0.32 28.31 -13.82
C ASN A 409 -0.18 29.76 -13.86
N VAL A 410 -0.53 30.26 -15.05
CA VAL A 410 -1.23 31.55 -15.24
C VAL A 410 -2.65 31.56 -14.66
N TYR A 411 -3.17 30.39 -14.28
CA TYR A 411 -4.53 30.24 -13.72
C TYR A 411 -4.61 30.28 -12.19
N VAL A 412 -3.50 30.43 -11.45
CA VAL A 412 -3.57 30.59 -9.99
C VAL A 412 -3.94 32.03 -9.63
N THR A 413 -5.01 32.20 -8.83
CA THR A 413 -5.56 33.52 -8.47
C THR A 413 -4.64 34.33 -7.55
N ASP A 414 -3.71 33.68 -6.86
CA ASP A 414 -2.70 34.31 -6.02
C ASP A 414 -1.37 34.56 -6.74
N GLY A 415 -1.21 34.08 -7.97
CA GLY A 415 0.01 34.24 -8.77
C GLY A 415 1.24 33.50 -8.23
N LEU A 416 1.10 32.59 -7.26
CA LEU A 416 2.23 31.87 -6.66
C LEU A 416 2.45 30.49 -7.34
N PRO A 417 3.70 29.99 -7.45
CA PRO A 417 3.96 28.64 -7.95
C PRO A 417 3.49 27.56 -6.95
N TYR A 418 3.10 26.38 -7.43
CA TYR A 418 2.77 25.19 -6.61
C TYR A 418 3.53 23.97 -7.13
N THR A 419 3.66 22.91 -6.34
CA THR A 419 4.36 21.68 -6.73
C THR A 419 3.47 20.76 -7.56
N THR A 420 4.09 19.96 -8.43
CA THR A 420 3.41 18.90 -9.19
C THR A 420 2.77 17.87 -8.24
N LEU A 421 3.47 17.47 -7.20
CA LEU A 421 2.88 16.65 -6.13
C LEU A 421 2.31 17.54 -5.03
N MET A 422 1.11 17.21 -4.55
CA MET A 422 0.45 17.91 -3.44
C MET A 422 -0.29 16.91 -2.55
N PHE A 423 -0.52 17.28 -1.29
CA PHE A 423 -1.28 16.46 -0.34
C PHE A 423 -2.59 17.11 0.06
N THR A 424 -3.56 16.29 0.47
CA THR A 424 -4.81 16.82 1.02
C THR A 424 -4.65 17.14 2.51
N THR A 425 -4.00 16.28 3.28
CA THR A 425 -3.83 16.47 4.73
C THR A 425 -2.37 16.36 5.19
N GLY A 426 -2.08 16.84 6.41
CA GLY A 426 -0.82 16.55 7.10
C GLY A 426 0.08 17.76 7.40
N HIS A 427 1.34 17.47 7.74
CA HIS A 427 2.40 18.40 8.14
C HIS A 427 2.65 19.52 7.12
N GLY A 428 2.30 19.29 5.87
CA GLY A 428 2.38 20.24 4.77
C GLY A 428 1.44 21.44 4.88
N TYR A 429 0.52 21.47 5.83
CA TYR A 429 -0.32 22.64 6.04
C TYR A 429 0.54 23.82 6.49
N ASN A 430 0.70 24.79 5.59
CA ASN A 430 1.49 25.98 5.83
C ASN A 430 0.81 27.18 5.18
N TYR A 431 -0.21 27.71 5.85
CA TYR A 431 -0.94 28.90 5.41
C TYR A 431 -0.94 29.95 6.52
N THR A 432 -0.82 31.21 6.13
CA THR A 432 -0.90 32.36 7.03
C THR A 432 -2.23 33.08 6.85
N TRP A 433 -2.73 33.68 7.93
CA TRP A 433 -3.92 34.53 7.93
C TRP A 433 -3.53 35.90 8.50
N ASP A 434 -3.75 36.95 7.72
CA ASP A 434 -3.41 38.33 8.11
C ASP A 434 -4.60 39.13 8.65
N GLY A 435 -5.76 38.49 8.84
CA GLY A 435 -7.02 39.15 9.18
C GLY A 435 -7.95 39.43 7.99
N GLN A 436 -7.47 39.27 6.75
CA GLN A 436 -8.24 39.51 5.52
C GLN A 436 -8.12 38.38 4.50
N LYS A 437 -6.96 37.76 4.36
CA LYS A 437 -6.70 36.72 3.34
C LYS A 437 -5.87 35.56 3.91
N VAL A 438 -6.24 34.34 3.52
CA VAL A 438 -5.40 33.16 3.70
C VAL A 438 -4.37 33.11 2.57
N SER A 439 -3.09 33.04 2.93
CA SER A 439 -1.97 33.03 1.98
C SER A 439 -1.08 31.82 2.19
N ARG A 440 -0.65 31.18 1.10
CA ARG A 440 0.32 30.09 1.11
C ARG A 440 1.74 30.62 0.83
N PRO A 441 2.81 29.87 1.18
CA PRO A 441 4.17 30.29 0.89
C PRO A 441 4.44 30.38 -0.61
N ASN A 442 5.28 31.35 -0.98
CA ASN A 442 5.83 31.43 -2.33
C ASN A 442 6.97 30.41 -2.47
N LEU A 443 6.83 29.45 -3.39
CA LEU A 443 7.82 28.39 -3.62
C LEU A 443 8.93 28.79 -4.62
N THR A 444 8.97 30.05 -5.07
CA THR A 444 10.02 30.53 -5.97
C THR A 444 11.40 30.40 -5.31
N GLY A 445 12.30 29.64 -5.95
CA GLY A 445 13.66 29.41 -5.45
C GLY A 445 13.76 28.40 -4.30
N VAL A 446 12.65 27.75 -3.92
CA VAL A 446 12.65 26.66 -2.95
C VAL A 446 13.08 25.37 -3.63
N ASP A 447 14.01 24.64 -3.03
CA ASP A 447 14.37 23.28 -3.46
C ASP A 447 13.30 22.29 -3.02
N THR A 448 12.27 22.14 -3.85
CA THR A 448 11.15 21.21 -3.62
C THR A 448 11.53 19.75 -3.86
N GLY A 449 12.71 19.49 -4.47
CA GLY A 449 13.26 18.15 -4.68
C GLY A 449 14.09 17.63 -3.49
N HIS A 450 14.40 18.48 -2.52
CA HIS A 450 15.17 18.09 -1.33
C HIS A 450 14.46 16.97 -0.55
N LYS A 451 15.23 15.98 -0.07
CA LYS A 451 14.67 14.81 0.65
C LYS A 451 13.83 15.16 1.88
N ASP A 452 14.11 16.31 2.50
CA ASP A 452 13.39 16.80 3.68
C ASP A 452 12.37 17.90 3.39
N TYR A 453 12.15 18.23 2.12
CA TYR A 453 11.06 19.13 1.75
C TYR A 453 9.71 18.50 2.11
N VAL A 454 8.91 19.23 2.89
CA VAL A 454 7.55 18.86 3.29
C VAL A 454 6.61 19.53 2.30
N THR A 455 5.95 18.71 1.48
CA THR A 455 5.08 19.18 0.40
C THR A 455 3.78 19.74 0.95
N LEU A 456 3.27 20.83 0.36
CA LEU A 456 2.07 21.51 0.83
C LEU A 456 0.86 20.57 0.94
N ALA A 457 0.12 20.72 2.03
CA ALA A 457 -1.13 20.01 2.31
C ALA A 457 -2.28 20.99 2.57
N ALA A 458 -3.52 20.65 2.23
CA ALA A 458 -4.67 21.55 2.37
C ALA A 458 -5.24 21.63 3.80
N VAL A 459 -5.21 20.53 4.55
CA VAL A 459 -5.85 20.42 5.87
C VAL A 459 -4.82 20.05 6.96
N PRO A 460 -4.70 20.83 8.05
CA PRO A 460 -3.83 20.49 9.16
C PRO A 460 -4.48 19.42 10.02
N LEU A 461 -3.67 18.54 10.59
CA LEU A 461 -4.11 17.49 11.51
C LEU A 461 -3.45 17.68 12.88
N MET A 462 -4.15 17.32 13.96
CA MET A 462 -3.65 17.53 15.33
C MET A 462 -2.31 16.82 15.60
N LYS A 463 -2.11 15.64 15.00
CA LYS A 463 -0.85 14.89 15.08
C LYS A 463 0.14 15.25 13.97
N GLY A 464 -0.30 16.05 12.99
CA GLY A 464 0.46 16.39 11.79
C GLY A 464 0.57 15.26 10.76
N GLU A 465 0.47 13.99 11.15
CA GLU A 465 0.54 12.86 10.22
C GLU A 465 -0.59 12.92 9.18
N GLU A 466 -0.24 12.93 7.89
CA GLU A 466 -1.18 12.84 6.77
C GLU A 466 -2.01 11.55 6.84
N THR A 467 -3.24 11.56 6.32
CA THR A 467 -4.11 10.37 6.31
C THR A 467 -3.91 9.51 5.06
N HIS A 468 -4.12 8.20 5.17
CA HIS A 468 -4.25 7.32 4.00
C HIS A 468 -5.32 7.82 2.99
N GLY A 469 -5.23 7.30 1.78
CA GLY A 469 -6.22 7.43 0.70
C GLY A 469 -7.12 6.21 0.64
N GLY A 470 -8.42 6.43 0.45
CA GLY A 470 -9.44 5.39 0.42
C GLY A 470 -9.84 4.92 -0.98
N GLU A 471 -9.18 5.42 -2.03
CA GLU A 471 -9.40 4.96 -3.39
C GLU A 471 -8.86 3.54 -3.61
N ASP A 472 -9.31 2.94 -4.71
CA ASP A 472 -8.86 1.61 -5.11
C ASP A 472 -7.35 1.61 -5.43
N VAL A 473 -6.68 0.52 -5.08
CA VAL A 473 -5.26 0.29 -5.39
C VAL A 473 -5.09 -0.76 -6.48
N ALA A 474 -3.99 -0.70 -7.22
CA ALA A 474 -3.70 -1.67 -8.26
C ALA A 474 -3.04 -2.94 -7.69
N VAL A 475 -3.38 -4.08 -8.28
CA VAL A 475 -2.67 -5.35 -8.10
C VAL A 475 -2.16 -5.84 -9.45
N TYR A 476 -0.91 -6.28 -9.48
CA TYR A 476 -0.21 -6.81 -10.64
C TYR A 476 0.20 -8.25 -10.38
N ALA A 477 0.09 -9.14 -11.35
CA ALA A 477 0.48 -10.53 -11.16
C ALA A 477 1.16 -11.17 -12.38
N ALA A 478 2.20 -11.96 -12.12
CA ALA A 478 2.89 -12.82 -13.08
C ALA A 478 2.99 -14.26 -12.56
N GLY A 479 2.98 -15.24 -13.47
CA GLY A 479 3.06 -16.67 -13.13
C GLY A 479 1.71 -17.40 -13.03
N PRO A 480 1.67 -18.59 -12.38
CA PRO A 480 0.52 -19.48 -12.39
C PRO A 480 -0.76 -18.82 -11.87
N MET A 481 -1.84 -18.97 -12.63
CA MET A 481 -3.17 -18.41 -12.35
C MET A 481 -3.21 -16.88 -12.16
N GLY A 482 -2.15 -16.14 -12.50
CA GLY A 482 -2.14 -14.68 -12.37
C GLY A 482 -3.26 -13.98 -13.16
N HIS A 483 -3.76 -14.62 -14.22
CA HIS A 483 -4.90 -14.16 -15.04
C HIS A 483 -6.24 -14.07 -14.30
N LEU A 484 -6.32 -14.55 -13.06
CA LEU A 484 -7.47 -14.33 -12.20
C LEU A 484 -7.58 -12.86 -11.75
N PHE A 485 -6.49 -12.09 -11.75
CA PHE A 485 -6.52 -10.63 -11.56
C PHE A 485 -6.83 -9.93 -12.88
N HIS A 486 -8.10 -9.55 -13.11
CA HIS A 486 -8.56 -9.09 -14.44
C HIS A 486 -9.61 -7.97 -14.44
N ARG A 487 -9.99 -7.43 -13.27
CA ARG A 487 -11.02 -6.37 -13.14
C ARG A 487 -10.96 -5.70 -11.77
N LEU A 488 -12.07 -5.09 -11.33
CA LEU A 488 -12.25 -4.62 -9.96
C LEU A 488 -12.64 -5.78 -9.03
N HIS A 489 -11.94 -5.90 -7.90
CA HIS A 489 -12.18 -6.93 -6.88
C HIS A 489 -12.23 -6.32 -5.46
N GLU A 490 -12.77 -7.07 -4.50
CA GLU A 490 -12.49 -6.81 -3.08
C GLU A 490 -11.04 -7.14 -2.77
N GLN A 491 -10.41 -6.41 -1.86
CA GLN A 491 -9.03 -6.69 -1.44
C GLN A 491 -8.83 -8.11 -0.87
N THR A 492 -9.88 -8.71 -0.31
CA THR A 492 -9.88 -10.11 0.14
C THR A 492 -9.59 -11.11 -0.96
N TYR A 493 -9.84 -10.75 -2.21
CA TYR A 493 -9.61 -11.61 -3.37
C TYR A 493 -8.15 -12.04 -3.52
N VAL A 494 -7.20 -11.22 -3.05
CA VAL A 494 -5.76 -11.50 -3.12
C VAL A 494 -5.41 -12.81 -2.40
N ALA A 495 -5.83 -12.97 -1.14
CA ALA A 495 -5.59 -14.19 -0.36
C ALA A 495 -6.18 -15.42 -1.04
N HIS A 496 -7.40 -15.29 -1.58
CA HIS A 496 -8.11 -16.39 -2.23
C HIS A 496 -7.45 -16.81 -3.53
N VAL A 497 -7.02 -15.86 -4.37
CA VAL A 497 -6.28 -16.17 -5.60
C VAL A 497 -4.95 -16.84 -5.26
N MET A 498 -4.17 -16.30 -4.33
CA MET A 498 -2.92 -16.93 -3.90
C MET A 498 -3.13 -18.36 -3.41
N ALA A 499 -4.11 -18.58 -2.53
CA ALA A 499 -4.43 -19.90 -2.00
C ALA A 499 -4.92 -20.88 -3.07
N TYR A 500 -5.75 -20.40 -4.00
CA TYR A 500 -6.23 -21.17 -5.13
C TYR A 500 -5.08 -21.56 -6.07
N SER A 501 -4.21 -20.61 -6.43
CA SER A 501 -3.07 -20.86 -7.32
C SER A 501 -2.15 -21.95 -6.80
N ALA A 502 -1.96 -22.03 -5.48
CA ALA A 502 -1.12 -23.05 -4.85
C ALA A 502 -1.88 -24.28 -4.33
N CYS A 503 -3.21 -24.36 -4.52
CA CYS A 503 -4.07 -25.42 -4.01
C CYS A 503 -3.91 -25.66 -2.49
N ILE A 504 -3.89 -24.59 -1.70
CA ILE A 504 -3.75 -24.61 -0.25
C ILE A 504 -4.98 -24.04 0.45
N GLY A 505 -5.07 -24.22 1.77
CA GLY A 505 -6.15 -23.67 2.59
C GLY A 505 -7.54 -24.12 2.12
N PRO A 506 -8.52 -23.21 1.96
CA PRO A 506 -9.87 -23.53 1.49
C PRO A 506 -9.93 -24.22 0.12
N TYR A 507 -8.85 -24.19 -0.65
CA TYR A 507 -8.77 -24.76 -2.00
C TYR A 507 -7.94 -26.05 -2.07
N ASN A 508 -7.56 -26.61 -0.93
CA ASN A 508 -6.79 -27.86 -0.84
C ASN A 508 -7.67 -29.09 -1.17
N ASN A 509 -8.02 -29.27 -2.44
CA ASN A 509 -8.78 -30.41 -2.92
C ASN A 509 -8.17 -31.01 -4.20
N SER A 510 -8.61 -32.23 -4.53
CA SER A 510 -8.12 -32.97 -5.71
C SER A 510 -8.45 -32.28 -7.04
N CYS A 511 -9.49 -31.44 -7.08
CA CYS A 511 -9.90 -30.70 -8.29
C CYS A 511 -8.93 -29.58 -8.62
N CYS A 512 -8.47 -28.83 -7.61
CA CYS A 512 -7.44 -27.81 -7.77
C CYS A 512 -6.15 -28.44 -8.33
N ARG A 513 -5.73 -29.58 -7.76
CA ARG A 513 -4.50 -30.29 -8.16
C ARG A 513 -4.59 -30.96 -9.54
N SER A 514 -5.78 -31.15 -10.10
CA SER A 514 -5.97 -31.88 -11.35
C SER A 514 -6.38 -31.02 -12.55
N ARG A 515 -7.21 -29.96 -12.38
CA ARG A 515 -7.76 -29.21 -13.53
C ARG A 515 -8.13 -27.73 -13.33
N GLY A 516 -7.77 -27.06 -12.23
CA GLY A 516 -8.07 -25.63 -12.09
C GLY A 516 -9.59 -25.30 -12.18
N ILE A 517 -10.44 -26.15 -11.59
CA ILE A 517 -11.88 -25.87 -11.44
C ILE A 517 -12.21 -25.94 -9.95
N ILE A 518 -12.88 -24.89 -9.44
CA ILE A 518 -13.43 -24.87 -8.08
C ILE A 518 -14.68 -25.76 -8.08
N PRO A 519 -14.74 -26.85 -7.28
CA PRO A 519 -16.01 -27.53 -7.04
C PRO A 519 -16.89 -26.62 -6.17
N ASP A 520 -18.19 -26.53 -6.49
CA ASP A 520 -19.16 -25.72 -5.74
C ASP A 520 -19.03 -25.98 -4.23
N ALA A 521 -18.85 -24.89 -3.47
CA ALA A 521 -18.85 -24.95 -2.02
C ALA A 521 -20.27 -25.33 -1.56
N HIS A 522 -20.48 -26.61 -1.23
CA HIS A 522 -21.63 -27.01 -0.44
C HIS A 522 -21.52 -26.38 0.94
N VAL A 523 -22.10 -25.20 1.10
CA VAL A 523 -22.44 -24.64 2.40
C VAL A 523 -23.49 -25.55 3.01
N GLN A 524 -23.10 -26.43 3.93
CA GLN A 524 -24.06 -27.08 4.81
C GLN A 524 -24.58 -26.03 5.79
N VAL A 525 -25.68 -25.38 5.41
CA VAL A 525 -26.55 -24.71 6.38
C VAL A 525 -27.34 -25.83 7.05
N GLU A 526 -26.90 -26.25 8.24
CA GLU A 526 -27.75 -27.03 9.13
C GLU A 526 -28.90 -26.12 9.61
N SER A 527 -30.03 -26.20 8.90
CA SER A 527 -31.29 -25.62 9.38
C SER A 527 -31.85 -26.53 10.48
N ASN A 528 -31.54 -26.20 11.74
CA ASN A 528 -32.28 -26.73 12.88
C ASN A 528 -33.68 -26.09 12.88
N HIS A 529 -34.66 -26.79 12.31
CA HIS A 529 -36.07 -26.57 12.61
C HIS A 529 -36.54 -27.69 13.53
N GLY A 530 -36.62 -27.37 14.82
CA GLY A 530 -37.38 -28.15 15.78
C GLY A 530 -38.86 -27.95 15.51
N GLU A 531 -39.54 -29.02 15.09
CA GLU A 531 -41.00 -29.06 15.05
C GLU A 531 -41.53 -29.49 16.42
N HIS A 532 -42.30 -28.57 17.03
CA HIS A 532 -43.18 -28.84 18.16
C HIS A 532 -44.35 -29.73 17.72
N GLY A 533 -44.74 -30.64 18.62
CA GLY A 533 -45.69 -31.72 18.37
C GLY A 533 -47.15 -31.32 18.16
N GLY A 534 -47.90 -32.29 17.65
CA GLY A 534 -49.36 -32.28 17.51
C GLY A 534 -49.90 -33.71 17.46
N HIS A 535 -50.96 -33.96 18.23
CA HIS A 535 -51.53 -35.23 18.63
C HIS A 535 -52.27 -36.08 17.58
N SER A 536 -52.45 -37.36 17.95
CA SER A 536 -53.52 -38.33 17.60
C SER A 536 -53.38 -39.02 16.24
N HIS A 537 -53.49 -40.34 16.09
CA HIS A 537 -54.63 -41.19 16.42
C HIS A 537 -54.28 -42.70 16.35
N MET A 538 -55.19 -43.53 16.88
CA MET A 538 -55.10 -44.99 17.07
C MET A 538 -55.11 -45.82 15.78
N GLY A 539 -54.60 -47.06 15.86
CA GLY A 539 -55.09 -48.17 15.04
C GLY A 539 -54.11 -49.34 14.87
N HIS A 540 -54.48 -50.49 15.46
CA HIS A 540 -54.22 -51.90 15.09
C HIS A 540 -53.14 -52.23 14.04
N GLY A 541 -52.32 -53.28 14.14
CA GLY A 541 -52.31 -54.49 14.97
C GLY A 541 -51.42 -55.54 14.28
N ASN A 542 -51.12 -56.62 15.03
CA ASN A 542 -50.62 -57.95 14.61
C ASN A 542 -49.18 -58.02 14.05
N GLU A 543 -48.23 -58.63 14.79
CA GLU A 543 -48.03 -60.06 15.11
C GLU A 543 -46.86 -60.62 14.27
N ASP A 544 -45.87 -61.16 14.99
CA ASP A 544 -45.18 -62.43 14.74
C ASP A 544 -44.32 -62.59 13.47
N SER A 545 -43.24 -63.36 13.45
CA SER A 545 -42.44 -64.09 14.44
C SER A 545 -41.24 -64.70 13.68
N HIS A 546 -40.27 -65.22 14.45
CA HIS A 546 -39.24 -66.21 14.07
C HIS A 546 -38.02 -65.74 13.25
N VAL A 547 -36.77 -65.84 13.72
CA VAL A 547 -35.97 -66.89 14.43
C VAL A 547 -35.15 -67.77 13.47
N ASP A 548 -33.83 -67.51 13.54
CA ASP A 548 -32.67 -68.41 13.56
C ASP A 548 -31.87 -68.84 12.32
N ARG A 549 -30.55 -68.73 12.56
CA ARG A 549 -29.43 -69.67 12.30
C ARG A 549 -28.70 -69.72 10.95
N ARG A 550 -27.39 -69.36 11.08
CA ARG A 550 -26.13 -70.11 10.75
C ARG A 550 -25.96 -70.57 9.28
N GLN A 551 -24.81 -70.48 8.61
CA GLN A 551 -23.43 -70.76 9.03
C GLN A 551 -22.44 -70.46 7.85
N LYS A 552 -21.22 -69.99 8.18
CA LYS A 552 -19.87 -70.30 7.62
C LYS A 552 -19.49 -70.13 6.12
N GLY A 553 -18.25 -69.61 5.92
CA GLY A 553 -17.34 -69.85 4.78
C GLY A 553 -16.85 -68.56 4.12
N GLU A 554 -15.71 -67.98 4.54
CA GLU A 554 -14.35 -68.09 3.95
C GLU A 554 -14.01 -67.04 2.86
N ASP A 555 -12.93 -66.30 3.14
CA ASP A 555 -11.95 -65.60 2.29
C ASP A 555 -12.37 -64.80 1.04
N ASN A 556 -12.16 -63.47 1.07
CA ASN A 556 -11.10 -62.84 0.25
C ASN A 556 -10.93 -61.33 0.50
N GLN A 557 -9.66 -60.91 0.44
CA GLN A 557 -9.21 -59.52 0.40
C GLN A 557 -9.77 -58.75 -0.79
N ALA A 558 -10.31 -57.54 -0.56
CA ALA A 558 -10.26 -56.45 -1.53
C ALA A 558 -10.48 -55.09 -0.86
N HIS A 559 -9.45 -54.24 -0.90
CA HIS A 559 -9.51 -52.84 -0.51
C HIS A 559 -10.59 -52.07 -1.28
N LYS A 560 -11.58 -51.52 -0.58
CA LYS A 560 -12.48 -50.49 -1.11
C LYS A 560 -11.70 -49.18 -1.30
N ARG A 561 -11.30 -48.88 -2.54
CA ARG A 561 -11.00 -47.51 -2.99
C ARG A 561 -12.35 -46.79 -3.19
N HIS A 562 -12.65 -45.80 -2.36
CA HIS A 562 -13.70 -44.82 -2.68
C HIS A 562 -13.10 -43.79 -3.65
N GLY A 563 -13.36 -43.97 -4.95
CA GLY A 563 -13.10 -42.95 -5.96
C GLY A 563 -14.30 -42.03 -6.06
N HIS A 564 -14.18 -40.79 -5.60
CA HIS A 564 -15.16 -39.75 -5.93
C HIS A 564 -14.97 -39.33 -7.39
N HIS A 565 -15.93 -39.69 -8.23
CA HIS A 565 -16.03 -39.27 -9.63
C HIS A 565 -16.55 -37.82 -9.71
N CYS A 566 -15.80 -36.96 -10.40
CA CYS A 566 -16.27 -35.63 -10.80
C CYS A 566 -17.17 -35.79 -12.04
N THR A 567 -18.49 -35.76 -11.86
CA THR A 567 -19.46 -35.83 -12.96
C THR A 567 -19.63 -34.49 -13.66
N HIS A 568 -19.44 -34.48 -14.98
CA HIS A 568 -19.81 -33.39 -15.88
C HIS A 568 -21.34 -33.26 -16.00
N VAL A 569 -21.87 -32.05 -15.88
CA VAL A 569 -23.16 -31.68 -16.48
C VAL A 569 -22.88 -30.68 -17.60
N ARG A 570 -22.85 -31.17 -18.85
CA ARG A 570 -23.03 -30.33 -20.05
C ARG A 570 -24.53 -30.18 -20.26
N LYS A 571 -25.02 -28.94 -20.30
CA LYS A 571 -26.28 -28.62 -20.96
C LYS A 571 -25.97 -27.69 -22.13
N ASP A 572 -25.92 -28.29 -23.32
CA ASP A 572 -25.98 -27.58 -24.59
C ASP A 572 -27.40 -27.05 -24.78
N HIS A 573 -27.59 -25.75 -24.94
CA HIS A 573 -28.84 -25.17 -25.47
C HIS A 573 -28.56 -23.95 -26.36
N THR A 574 -28.83 -24.11 -27.64
CA THR A 574 -29.34 -23.08 -28.56
C THR A 574 -30.12 -23.81 -29.68
N PRO A 575 -30.96 -23.14 -30.49
CA PRO A 575 -32.04 -22.21 -30.12
C PRO A 575 -33.34 -22.55 -30.89
N THR A 576 -34.51 -22.17 -30.36
CA THR A 576 -35.73 -22.04 -31.19
C THR A 576 -36.49 -20.78 -30.81
N GLY A 577 -36.68 -19.91 -31.78
CA GLY A 577 -37.39 -18.64 -31.62
C GLY A 577 -38.90 -18.80 -31.56
N SER A 578 -39.55 -17.77 -31.04
CA SER A 578 -40.86 -17.33 -31.50
C SER A 578 -41.05 -15.85 -31.17
N THR A 579 -41.60 -15.15 -32.15
CA THR A 579 -41.99 -13.75 -32.19
C THR A 579 -43.24 -13.50 -31.34
N HIS A 580 -43.30 -12.40 -30.59
CA HIS A 580 -44.53 -11.63 -30.40
C HIS A 580 -44.26 -10.17 -29.99
N HIS A 581 -44.98 -9.27 -30.68
CA HIS A 581 -45.09 -7.82 -30.50
C HIS A 581 -45.89 -7.40 -29.24
N ARG A 582 -45.68 -6.12 -28.86
CA ARG A 582 -46.45 -5.18 -28.00
C ARG A 582 -45.89 -5.01 -26.59
N GLU A 583 -45.83 -3.84 -25.96
CA GLU A 583 -46.20 -2.44 -26.24
C GLU A 583 -45.45 -1.62 -25.16
N GLU A 584 -45.01 -0.39 -25.47
CA GLU A 584 -44.55 0.58 -24.46
C GLU A 584 -45.73 1.06 -23.60
N PRO A 585 -45.45 1.66 -22.41
CA PRO A 585 -45.57 3.12 -22.40
C PRO A 585 -44.51 3.86 -21.58
N GLU A 586 -44.21 5.06 -22.08
CA GLU A 586 -43.59 6.19 -21.40
C GLU A 586 -44.37 6.61 -20.14
N HIS A 587 -43.67 7.12 -19.12
CA HIS A 587 -44.20 8.21 -18.30
C HIS A 587 -43.08 9.07 -17.68
N ASN A 588 -43.14 10.36 -18.01
CA ASN A 588 -42.39 11.49 -17.45
C ASN A 588 -43.09 12.10 -16.20
N ASN A 589 -42.33 12.95 -15.48
CA ASN A 589 -42.70 13.96 -14.47
C ASN A 589 -42.99 13.43 -13.04
N GLU A 590 -42.64 14.10 -11.93
CA GLU A 590 -42.11 15.43 -11.60
C GLU A 590 -41.62 15.33 -10.12
N MET A 591 -40.39 15.71 -9.78
CA MET A 591 -40.05 16.86 -8.93
C MET A 591 -41.04 17.23 -7.79
N GLU A 592 -40.75 16.79 -6.55
CA GLU A 592 -41.16 17.50 -5.33
C GLU A 592 -40.00 17.68 -4.36
N LYS A 593 -39.87 18.92 -3.88
CA LYS A 593 -38.87 19.41 -2.92
C LYS A 593 -39.42 19.24 -1.50
N THR A 594 -38.64 18.63 -0.61
CA THR A 594 -38.87 18.69 0.84
C THR A 594 -37.61 19.21 1.55
N PRO A 595 -37.68 20.31 2.33
CA PRO A 595 -36.55 20.80 3.11
C PRO A 595 -36.51 20.12 4.50
N TRP A 596 -35.38 19.49 4.82
CA TRP A 596 -35.07 19.06 6.18
C TRP A 596 -34.59 20.25 7.00
N LYS A 597 -35.39 20.66 7.98
CA LYS A 597 -34.98 21.52 9.09
C LYS A 597 -34.23 20.65 10.11
N ALA A 598 -33.01 21.04 10.45
CA ALA A 598 -32.30 20.52 11.61
C ALA A 598 -32.48 21.54 12.76
N ASP A 599 -33.28 21.17 13.75
CA ASP A 599 -33.29 21.81 15.06
C ASP A 599 -32.15 21.20 15.89
N VAL A 600 -31.23 22.05 16.35
CA VAL A 600 -30.15 21.67 17.27
C VAL A 600 -30.44 22.35 18.60
N ASP A 601 -30.90 21.57 19.58
CA ASP A 601 -31.05 21.98 20.97
C ASP A 601 -29.73 21.70 21.70
N PHE A 602 -29.04 22.77 22.11
CA PHE A 602 -27.89 22.71 23.02
C PHE A 602 -28.36 23.22 24.38
N ASP A 603 -28.51 22.32 25.35
CA ASP A 603 -28.60 22.71 26.75
C ASP A 603 -27.22 22.68 27.41
N SER A 604 -27.10 23.61 28.34
CA SER A 604 -25.93 24.27 28.88
C SER A 604 -25.54 23.70 30.24
N GLN A 605 -24.24 23.66 30.55
CA GLN A 605 -23.77 23.93 31.91
C GLN A 605 -22.48 24.74 31.94
N LYS A 606 -22.50 25.69 32.88
CA LYS A 606 -21.67 26.89 33.07
C LYS A 606 -20.34 26.61 33.79
N SER A 607 -19.34 27.48 33.52
CA SER A 607 -18.58 28.24 34.53
C SER A 607 -17.85 29.42 33.84
N THR A 608 -18.31 30.66 34.02
CA THR A 608 -17.67 31.77 34.80
C THR A 608 -16.18 32.00 34.49
N SER A 609 -15.64 33.19 34.24
CA SER A 609 -16.09 34.59 34.28
C SER A 609 -14.88 35.44 33.86
N GLY A 610 -15.06 36.55 33.13
CA GLY A 610 -13.96 37.47 32.83
C GLY A 610 -14.38 38.65 31.95
N VAL A 611 -14.89 39.68 32.61
CA VAL A 611 -15.33 40.98 32.07
C VAL A 611 -14.13 41.79 31.55
N LEU A 612 -14.27 42.52 30.43
CA LEU A 612 -13.82 43.92 30.30
C LEU A 612 -14.44 44.61 29.07
N ASP A 613 -14.71 45.89 29.28
CA ASP A 613 -15.64 46.77 28.59
C ASP A 613 -15.16 47.40 27.26
N HIS A 614 -16.15 47.83 26.49
CA HIS A 614 -16.14 48.63 25.25
C HIS A 614 -15.50 50.04 25.41
N PRO A 615 -15.11 50.76 24.31
CA PRO A 615 -16.10 51.57 23.58
C PRO A 615 -15.99 51.62 22.05
N LYS A 616 -17.16 51.81 21.45
CA LYS A 616 -17.46 52.16 20.06
C LYS A 616 -16.83 53.51 19.65
N ILE A 617 -16.34 53.61 18.42
CA ILE A 617 -16.32 54.88 17.66
C ILE A 617 -16.84 54.64 16.24
N LEU A 618 -17.88 55.40 15.89
CA LEU A 618 -18.49 55.58 14.58
C LEU A 618 -17.92 56.84 13.90
N ARG A 619 -17.59 56.78 12.60
CA ARG A 619 -17.95 57.74 11.52
C ARG A 619 -17.18 57.46 10.23
N LYS A 620 -17.88 57.07 9.15
CA LYS A 620 -18.19 57.85 7.91
C LYS A 620 -16.97 58.31 7.08
N TYR A 621 -16.82 57.81 5.85
CA TYR A 621 -17.32 58.49 4.62
C TYR A 621 -16.91 57.80 3.29
N LYS A 622 -17.87 57.86 2.35
CA LYS A 622 -17.80 58.05 0.88
C LYS A 622 -17.27 56.97 -0.06
N MET A 623 -18.22 56.47 -0.86
CA MET A 623 -18.08 56.06 -2.25
C MET A 623 -17.40 57.14 -3.11
N VAL A 624 -16.51 56.72 -4.00
CA VAL A 624 -16.37 57.28 -5.35
C VAL A 624 -16.21 56.10 -6.31
N ALA A 625 -17.13 56.01 -7.27
CA ALA A 625 -17.04 55.15 -8.44
C ALA A 625 -16.05 55.74 -9.45
N GLY A 626 -15.28 54.88 -10.11
CA GLY A 626 -14.40 55.25 -11.22
C GLY A 626 -13.94 54.01 -11.96
N ALA A 627 -14.74 53.58 -12.94
CA ALA A 627 -14.38 52.54 -13.90
C ALA A 627 -13.28 53.04 -14.84
N SER A 628 -12.32 52.18 -15.18
CA SER A 628 -12.00 51.83 -16.58
C SER A 628 -10.69 51.03 -16.68
N THR A 629 -10.84 49.82 -17.22
CA THR A 629 -9.90 49.03 -18.03
C THR A 629 -8.73 49.79 -18.65
N LEU A 630 -7.49 49.28 -18.53
CA LEU A 630 -6.44 49.47 -19.52
C LEU A 630 -5.48 48.27 -19.54
N SER A 631 -5.25 47.78 -20.76
CA SER A 631 -4.60 46.55 -21.16
C SER A 631 -3.08 46.62 -21.15
N ALA A 632 -2.46 45.45 -21.06
CA ALA A 632 -1.02 45.21 -21.25
C ALA A 632 -0.51 45.83 -22.57
N GLY A 633 0.38 46.80 -22.46
CA GLY A 633 1.00 47.44 -23.62
C GLY A 633 1.67 48.78 -23.34
N HIS A 634 2.30 49.00 -22.18
CA HIS A 634 2.96 50.28 -21.85
C HIS A 634 4.26 50.14 -21.02
N ILE A 635 4.92 48.97 -21.02
CA ILE A 635 6.21 48.79 -20.34
C ILE A 635 7.41 48.81 -21.31
N THR A 636 7.17 48.71 -22.62
CA THR A 636 8.27 48.68 -23.62
C THR A 636 8.70 50.08 -24.11
N VAL A 637 7.95 51.15 -23.85
CA VAL A 637 8.25 52.51 -24.38
C VAL A 637 8.97 53.42 -23.37
N VAL A 638 8.91 53.13 -22.07
CA VAL A 638 9.59 53.96 -21.05
C VAL A 638 11.10 53.63 -20.93
N LEU A 639 11.52 52.41 -21.30
CA LEU A 639 12.94 52.00 -21.28
C LEU A 639 13.74 52.49 -22.50
N PHE A 640 13.09 52.76 -23.64
CA PHE A 640 13.78 53.30 -24.83
C PHE A 640 14.01 54.82 -24.78
N THR A 641 13.21 55.56 -23.99
CA THR A 641 13.30 57.02 -23.93
C THR A 641 14.39 57.51 -22.95
N LEU A 642 14.81 56.69 -21.98
CA LEU A 642 15.91 56.99 -21.06
C LEU A 642 17.30 56.63 -21.61
N MET A 643 17.40 55.79 -22.65
CA MET A 643 18.68 55.49 -23.33
C MET A 643 19.08 56.57 -24.35
N ALA A 644 18.14 57.39 -24.85
CA ALA A 644 18.43 58.41 -25.86
C ALA A 644 18.90 59.77 -25.29
N LEU A 645 18.74 60.03 -23.98
CA LEU A 645 19.16 61.30 -23.33
C LEU A 645 20.52 61.23 -22.61
N GLY A 646 21.14 60.06 -22.51
CA GLY A 646 22.44 59.87 -21.84
C GLY A 646 23.68 59.99 -22.74
N CYS A 647 23.53 60.27 -24.04
CA CYS A 647 24.63 60.22 -25.02
C CYS A 647 24.84 61.53 -25.81
N ARG A 648 24.52 62.69 -25.22
CA ARG A 648 24.86 64.02 -25.77
C ARG A 648 25.41 64.97 -24.70
N THR A 649 26.59 64.69 -24.17
CA THR A 649 27.44 65.70 -23.49
C THR A 649 28.86 65.17 -23.37
N LEU A 650 29.63 65.22 -24.47
CA LEU A 650 31.11 65.29 -24.45
C LEU A 650 31.63 65.38 -25.89
N GLN A 651 31.43 66.54 -26.52
CA GLN A 651 32.28 66.98 -27.63
C GLN A 651 32.19 68.49 -27.75
N GLY A 652 33.34 69.14 -27.58
CA GLY A 652 33.53 70.57 -27.80
C GLY A 652 34.15 71.25 -26.58
N TYR A 653 35.49 71.26 -26.51
CA TYR A 653 36.29 72.44 -26.23
C TYR A 653 37.78 72.07 -26.38
N ASN A 654 38.36 72.52 -27.48
CA ASN A 654 39.80 72.76 -27.64
C ASN A 654 39.94 73.94 -28.60
N ALA A 655 40.24 75.13 -28.07
CA ALA A 655 41.04 76.20 -28.69
C ALA A 655 41.07 77.44 -27.78
N LEU A 656 42.31 77.88 -27.51
CA LEU A 656 42.82 79.05 -26.75
C LEU A 656 43.00 78.87 -25.24
#